data_AF-A0A660YSI0-F1
#
_entry.id   AF-A0A660YSI0-F1
#
_cell.length_a   1.000
_cell.length_b   1.000
_cell.length_c   1.000
_cell.angle_alpha   90.00
_cell.angle_beta   90.00
_cell.angle_gamma   90.00
#
_symmetry.space_group_name_H-M   'P 1'
#
loop_
_entity.id
_entity.type
_entity.pdbx_description
1 polymer ?
#
loop_
_entity_poly.entity_id
_entity_poly.type
_entity_poly.pdbx_seq_one_letter_code
_entity_poly.pdbx_strand_id
1 'polypeptide(L)'
;MSEIIEKLKKNRDIILLTEIVGWLHDIGKLDNKTWHQHNERIRTEFGIDIEDRDDIIPRNEIPENVFNFLIENTPKSFVRSRSFSIDLNWFAGNSEIGGPIFYHHYYNPNIPRSPYEHIIALTDTQDSKEDRGAHEEDKPSKIMVSTPFGYEEKLETSGLREKRKDFYKKFAELLNKFQQENSPKNFRMSVHDLVKEYFSSSLAETRRPANDIVLYDHCYMVGSLAKSVVSAWIINPDFKETIEKIKESSGYFKFKLLVVGYRGYEFLTNVNRLVDFIGRTEILSEIRDKVRNIVEFEIPIGNLIYEDMSIMCFLVPDLDEAKEGMEIKKEIKERIVEEFRRGSNGILLPFVGVIGDRDGKSSEYIGTLIKNAKEIVKKRLKYPYPELIDLPWANEWAEKWMCVDCKKTFRNPMDKKCPECGSKNIKKREKCFICGYSPETPIKEGVISTRGEKLCKYCYDIRLRGAKKRHTEEKGTIWLDELRDENNNIALIVGKMTPIQKWLSGELVEKAMRTVFCNPVKGKGKIEKVNKIRGLFKAENNAKVKIYEDVRRAIRHKPDALKLLKEKIGESNISDGEIQNLIEKVFELCSGNTPSPSRLRRIWQEFMQFSEDSETSLKSFFEEQKLIRKRIKMKVDGEIKKKEYMLGDAKLEGKDIGCVIYEGERTILTANYLDTEFEFDGEKQKLNEYSKEDLKDLLKGKILEIKWYDGTSTEAKIEEVVNIEPYIPVVPVYKTVGEFMILCPVKYALTLTTRIKAHFFKRFEKALGKLGLNIGLLYFKYKQPLYLVLDGGRRFIEEFESGDLRKEDETREYEILKNEDLFIVDKLGWNITPKFEDGSEDWYYCTLKDAITNEYVPILKMKDNKIKVFHNYFDYEYMESTQKRFDITFGERSKRFHSVVGEQGPRPYLLEDVGKIIKLWDIIDPEKGNLTISQIMKLKHICSEKIEEWGLKNKDLRDEGTFRTLVEASVENICGDIGKSEKETIIRSVIEGYFFDVVELFIKLEQILSPFDVISFFADFQYNKEEGKRAERWLLKQVGGLNANP
;
A
#
# COMPACT_ATOMS: atom_id res chain seq x y z
N MET A 1 -37.54 -5.74 11.60
CA MET A 1 -36.64 -4.69 11.10
C MET A 1 -37.06 -3.38 11.73
N SER A 2 -36.13 -2.63 12.30
CA SER A 2 -36.40 -1.36 13.01
C SER A 2 -37.21 -0.36 12.17
N GLU A 3 -38.11 0.39 12.81
CA GLU A 3 -38.87 1.48 12.18
C GLU A 3 -37.95 2.59 11.64
N ILE A 4 -36.87 2.94 12.36
CA ILE A 4 -35.94 3.98 11.91
C ILE A 4 -35.14 3.54 10.68
N ILE A 5 -34.79 2.26 10.57
CA ILE A 5 -34.12 1.73 9.38
C ILE A 5 -35.03 1.88 8.16
N GLU A 6 -36.31 1.57 8.29
CA GLU A 6 -37.27 1.79 7.20
C GLU A 6 -37.44 3.28 6.86
N LYS A 7 -37.37 4.19 7.83
CA LYS A 7 -37.32 5.64 7.57
C LYS A 7 -36.08 6.04 6.75
N LEU A 8 -34.89 5.56 7.10
CA LEU A 8 -33.67 5.81 6.32
C LEU A 8 -33.78 5.26 4.90
N LYS A 9 -34.39 4.07 4.72
CA LYS A 9 -34.63 3.49 3.39
C LYS A 9 -35.62 4.29 2.55
N LYS A 10 -36.72 4.77 3.15
CA LYS A 10 -37.73 5.59 2.47
C LYS A 10 -37.16 6.92 1.97
N ASN A 11 -36.15 7.45 2.67
CA ASN A 11 -35.45 8.69 2.31
C ASN A 11 -34.09 8.43 1.65
N ARG A 12 -33.80 7.20 1.20
CA ARG A 12 -32.50 6.85 0.62
C ARG A 12 -32.16 7.74 -0.57
N ASP A 13 -33.12 7.99 -1.47
CA ASP A 13 -32.87 8.77 -2.69
C ASP A 13 -32.34 10.18 -2.37
N ILE A 14 -32.88 10.87 -1.35
CA ILE A 14 -32.42 12.22 -0.99
C ILE A 14 -31.05 12.20 -0.31
N ILE A 15 -30.76 11.15 0.48
CA ILE A 15 -29.46 10.96 1.12
C ILE A 15 -28.39 10.75 0.05
N LEU A 16 -28.62 9.82 -0.90
CA LEU A 16 -27.67 9.52 -1.97
C LEU A 16 -27.55 10.66 -2.98
N LEU A 17 -28.63 11.41 -3.24
CA LEU A 17 -28.57 12.60 -4.07
C LEU A 17 -27.65 13.66 -3.45
N THR A 18 -27.81 13.92 -2.15
CA THR A 18 -26.97 14.89 -1.43
C THR A 18 -25.50 14.48 -1.45
N GLU A 19 -25.23 13.20 -1.27
CA GLU A 19 -23.90 12.61 -1.41
C GLU A 19 -23.31 12.84 -2.81
N ILE A 20 -24.07 12.49 -3.86
CA ILE A 20 -23.64 12.63 -5.25
C ILE A 20 -23.37 14.10 -5.59
N VAL A 21 -24.22 15.03 -5.17
CA VAL A 21 -23.98 16.45 -5.45
C VAL A 21 -22.79 16.98 -4.64
N GLY A 22 -22.56 16.49 -3.43
CA GLY A 22 -21.32 16.75 -2.71
C GLY A 22 -20.07 16.25 -3.46
N TRP A 23 -20.16 15.13 -4.18
CA TRP A 23 -19.06 14.68 -5.05
C TRP A 23 -18.86 15.56 -6.30
N LEU A 24 -19.93 16.19 -6.80
CA LEU A 24 -19.92 16.99 -8.03
C LEU A 24 -19.68 18.49 -7.78
N HIS A 25 -19.78 18.96 -6.54
CA HIS A 25 -19.87 20.40 -6.20
C HIS A 25 -18.75 21.26 -6.80
N ASP A 26 -17.58 20.66 -7.00
CA ASP A 26 -16.35 21.34 -7.36
C ASP A 26 -15.87 21.00 -8.80
N ILE A 27 -16.76 20.47 -9.63
CA ILE A 27 -16.47 20.01 -11.01
C ILE A 27 -15.81 21.07 -11.89
N GLY A 28 -16.01 22.37 -11.60
CA GLY A 28 -15.34 23.46 -12.32
C GLY A 28 -13.82 23.51 -12.15
N LYS A 29 -13.23 22.76 -11.20
CA LYS A 29 -11.78 22.56 -11.07
C LYS A 29 -11.21 21.57 -12.10
N LEU A 30 -12.03 20.96 -12.95
CA LEU A 30 -11.61 20.27 -14.18
C LEU A 30 -11.45 21.24 -15.37
N ASP A 31 -10.90 22.44 -15.14
CA ASP A 31 -10.47 23.36 -16.20
C ASP A 31 -9.22 24.11 -15.71
N ASN A 32 -8.23 24.26 -16.59
CA ASN A 32 -6.93 24.85 -16.23
C ASN A 32 -7.02 26.34 -15.93
N LYS A 33 -7.99 27.00 -16.53
CA LYS A 33 -8.12 28.45 -16.44
C LYS A 33 -8.88 28.86 -15.17
N THR A 34 -9.29 27.93 -14.29
CA THR A 34 -10.41 28.15 -13.34
C THR A 34 -10.20 27.78 -11.89
N TRP A 35 -8.99 27.48 -11.40
CA TRP A 35 -8.82 27.22 -9.96
C TRP A 35 -9.35 28.33 -9.03
N HIS A 36 -9.54 29.56 -9.53
CA HIS A 36 -10.07 30.70 -8.78
C HIS A 36 -11.51 31.13 -9.14
N GLN A 37 -12.07 30.65 -10.24
CA GLN A 37 -13.36 31.13 -10.81
C GLN A 37 -14.28 29.96 -11.20
N HIS A 38 -14.08 28.79 -10.58
CA HIS A 38 -14.77 27.55 -11.01
C HIS A 38 -16.31 27.68 -10.97
N ASN A 39 -16.88 28.40 -9.99
CA ASN A 39 -18.33 28.65 -9.96
C ASN A 39 -18.80 29.63 -11.04
N GLU A 40 -18.09 30.76 -11.24
CA GLU A 40 -18.45 31.76 -12.27
C GLU A 40 -18.49 31.13 -13.67
N ARG A 41 -17.58 30.20 -13.96
CA ARG A 41 -17.52 29.53 -15.27
C ARG A 41 -18.58 28.47 -15.44
N ILE A 42 -18.79 27.62 -14.43
CA ILE A 42 -19.87 26.63 -14.52
C ILE A 42 -21.21 27.37 -14.72
N ARG A 43 -21.40 28.54 -14.10
CA ARG A 43 -22.61 29.35 -14.32
C ARG A 43 -22.75 29.83 -15.77
N THR A 44 -21.68 30.26 -16.45
CA THR A 44 -21.77 30.65 -17.87
C THR A 44 -22.06 29.45 -18.76
N GLU A 45 -21.45 28.29 -18.52
CA GLU A 45 -21.70 27.06 -19.31
C GLU A 45 -23.18 26.61 -19.27
N PHE A 46 -23.86 26.88 -18.16
CA PHE A 46 -25.27 26.57 -17.95
C PHE A 46 -26.19 27.80 -18.13
N GLY A 47 -25.67 28.95 -18.59
CA GLY A 47 -26.46 30.15 -18.90
C GLY A 47 -27.13 30.82 -17.69
N ILE A 48 -26.50 30.75 -16.50
CA ILE A 48 -27.06 31.23 -15.22
C ILE A 48 -26.72 32.72 -14.94
N ASP A 49 -25.69 33.29 -15.61
CA ASP A 49 -25.34 34.73 -15.57
C ASP A 49 -25.40 35.34 -16.97
N ILE A 50 -26.03 36.51 -17.12
CA ILE A 50 -26.37 37.14 -18.43
C ILE A 50 -25.51 38.39 -18.75
N GLU A 51 -24.57 38.81 -17.90
CA GLU A 51 -23.76 40.01 -18.17
C GLU A 51 -22.49 39.70 -18.97
N ASP A 52 -22.52 39.94 -20.30
CA ASP A 52 -21.38 40.16 -21.22
C ASP A 52 -20.13 39.29 -21.01
N ARG A 53 -20.31 37.99 -20.75
CA ARG A 53 -19.21 37.02 -20.79
C ARG A 53 -19.53 35.92 -21.78
N ASP A 54 -18.65 35.72 -22.77
CA ASP A 54 -18.74 34.60 -23.70
C ASP A 54 -18.79 33.27 -22.94
N ASP A 55 -19.69 32.38 -23.36
CA ASP A 55 -19.76 31.01 -22.84
C ASP A 55 -18.42 30.32 -23.02
N ILE A 56 -17.86 29.82 -21.91
CA ILE A 56 -16.52 29.23 -21.94
C ILE A 56 -16.58 27.79 -22.45
N ILE A 57 -17.69 27.09 -22.17
CA ILE A 57 -18.18 25.94 -22.95
C ILE A 57 -19.57 26.34 -23.44
N PRO A 58 -19.83 26.37 -24.75
CA PRO A 58 -21.16 26.74 -25.23
C PRO A 58 -22.18 25.68 -24.78
N ARG A 59 -23.37 26.12 -24.36
CA ARG A 59 -24.44 25.27 -23.80
C ARG A 59 -24.79 24.05 -24.66
N ASN A 60 -24.60 24.12 -25.97
CA ASN A 60 -24.81 23.01 -26.91
C ASN A 60 -23.80 21.85 -26.75
N GLU A 61 -22.68 22.05 -26.04
CA GLU A 61 -21.71 21.01 -25.72
C GLU A 61 -22.04 20.24 -24.43
N ILE A 62 -23.03 20.68 -23.64
CA ILE A 62 -23.53 19.95 -22.47
C ILE A 62 -24.73 19.08 -22.90
N PRO A 63 -24.69 17.76 -22.64
CA PRO A 63 -25.83 16.90 -22.93
C PRO A 63 -27.12 17.36 -22.23
N GLU A 64 -28.23 17.36 -22.97
CA GLU A 64 -29.51 17.93 -22.51
C GLU A 64 -30.01 17.29 -21.21
N ASN A 65 -29.88 15.98 -21.07
CA ASN A 65 -30.28 15.27 -19.86
C ASN A 65 -29.46 15.66 -18.62
N VAL A 66 -28.18 16.03 -18.77
CA VAL A 66 -27.34 16.54 -17.69
C VAL A 66 -27.79 17.94 -17.29
N PHE A 67 -28.07 18.79 -18.27
CA PHE A 67 -28.63 20.12 -18.01
C PHE A 67 -29.96 20.02 -17.26
N ASN A 68 -30.90 19.22 -17.76
CA ASN A 68 -32.20 19.04 -17.13
C ASN A 68 -32.07 18.45 -15.73
N PHE A 69 -31.12 17.53 -15.52
CA PHE A 69 -30.85 16.97 -14.21
C PHE A 69 -30.34 18.02 -13.20
N LEU A 70 -29.39 18.88 -13.59
CA LEU A 70 -28.76 19.83 -12.67
C LEU A 70 -29.55 21.14 -12.49
N ILE A 71 -30.25 21.60 -13.53
CA ILE A 71 -30.90 22.92 -13.56
C ILE A 71 -32.42 22.82 -13.45
N GLU A 72 -33.05 21.97 -14.26
CA GLU A 72 -34.52 21.97 -14.34
C GLU A 72 -35.17 21.14 -13.22
N ASN A 73 -34.43 20.20 -12.65
CA ASN A 73 -34.91 19.33 -11.59
C ASN A 73 -34.58 19.87 -10.20
N THR A 74 -35.46 19.55 -9.25
CA THR A 74 -35.26 19.84 -7.83
C THR A 74 -34.99 18.54 -7.06
N PRO A 75 -34.37 18.59 -5.87
CA PRO A 75 -34.23 17.39 -5.05
C PRO A 75 -35.55 16.67 -4.78
N LYS A 76 -36.68 17.40 -4.78
CA LYS A 76 -38.03 16.82 -4.62
C LYS A 76 -38.46 15.99 -5.82
N SER A 77 -38.14 16.41 -7.05
CA SER A 77 -38.53 15.67 -8.26
C SER A 77 -37.70 14.39 -8.45
N PHE A 78 -36.52 14.31 -7.83
CA PHE A 78 -35.66 13.13 -7.89
C PHE A 78 -36.12 11.96 -7.00
N VAL A 79 -36.84 12.23 -5.90
CA VAL A 79 -37.20 11.18 -4.95
C VAL A 79 -38.41 10.39 -5.42
N ARG A 80 -38.27 9.05 -5.41
CA ARG A 80 -39.32 8.13 -5.89
C ARG A 80 -40.42 7.83 -4.88
N SER A 81 -40.11 7.90 -3.58
CA SER A 81 -41.08 7.62 -2.52
C SER A 81 -42.12 8.74 -2.46
N ARG A 82 -43.42 8.42 -2.58
CA ARG A 82 -44.50 9.41 -2.42
C ARG A 82 -44.85 9.69 -0.95
N SER A 83 -44.32 8.88 -0.01
CA SER A 83 -44.52 9.03 1.43
C SER A 83 -43.19 9.32 2.13
N PHE A 84 -42.92 10.61 2.35
CA PHE A 84 -41.72 11.08 3.02
C PHE A 84 -41.92 11.08 4.53
N SER A 85 -40.89 10.75 5.29
CA SER A 85 -40.92 10.92 6.75
C SER A 85 -40.28 12.25 7.20
N ILE A 86 -39.92 13.12 6.26
CA ILE A 86 -39.21 14.39 6.50
C ILE A 86 -39.82 15.53 5.70
N ASP A 87 -39.59 16.77 6.15
CA ASP A 87 -40.03 17.99 5.47
C ASP A 87 -39.06 18.38 4.34
N LEU A 88 -39.34 17.88 3.14
CA LEU A 88 -38.57 18.23 1.93
C LEU A 88 -38.77 19.69 1.50
N ASN A 89 -39.86 20.34 1.89
CA ASN A 89 -40.08 21.76 1.56
C ASN A 89 -39.09 22.63 2.32
N TRP A 90 -38.91 22.37 3.61
CA TRP A 90 -37.86 23.02 4.39
C TRP A 90 -36.46 22.68 3.85
N PHE A 91 -36.16 21.40 3.58
CA PHE A 91 -34.80 20.98 3.21
C PHE A 91 -34.32 21.55 1.87
N ALA A 92 -35.13 21.42 0.82
CA ALA A 92 -34.71 21.75 -0.55
C ALA A 92 -35.35 23.05 -1.08
N GLY A 93 -36.48 23.51 -0.52
CA GLY A 93 -37.18 24.68 -1.05
C GLY A 93 -37.44 24.58 -2.57
N ASN A 94 -37.00 25.59 -3.31
CA ASN A 94 -37.01 25.63 -4.78
C ASN A 94 -35.58 25.49 -5.37
N SER A 95 -34.62 25.02 -4.59
CA SER A 95 -33.25 24.81 -5.10
C SER A 95 -33.24 23.77 -6.21
N GLU A 96 -32.47 24.03 -7.26
CA GLU A 96 -32.16 23.05 -8.28
C GLU A 96 -31.20 21.99 -7.69
N ILE A 97 -31.18 20.79 -8.26
CA ILE A 97 -30.26 19.72 -7.81
C ILE A 97 -28.81 20.20 -7.85
N GLY A 98 -28.42 20.89 -8.93
CA GLY A 98 -27.09 21.45 -9.13
C GLY A 98 -26.82 22.75 -8.40
N GLY A 99 -27.79 23.31 -7.65
CA GLY A 99 -27.63 24.56 -6.89
C GLY A 99 -26.31 24.64 -6.09
N PRO A 100 -25.92 23.60 -5.33
CA PRO A 100 -24.64 23.58 -4.62
C PRO A 100 -23.43 23.71 -5.56
N ILE A 101 -23.47 23.15 -6.77
CA ILE A 101 -22.37 23.27 -7.76
C ILE A 101 -22.20 24.73 -8.19
N PHE A 102 -23.30 25.48 -8.33
CA PHE A 102 -23.27 26.84 -8.87
C PHE A 102 -23.01 27.92 -7.81
N TYR A 103 -23.50 27.70 -6.58
CA TYR A 103 -23.69 28.79 -5.62
C TYR A 103 -22.90 28.65 -4.30
N HIS A 104 -22.21 27.54 -4.04
CA HIS A 104 -21.61 27.28 -2.72
C HIS A 104 -20.47 28.25 -2.30
N HIS A 105 -19.82 28.95 -3.24
CA HIS A 105 -18.85 30.03 -2.96
C HIS A 105 -19.32 31.43 -3.35
N TYR A 106 -20.60 31.61 -3.67
CA TYR A 106 -21.11 32.89 -4.11
C TYR A 106 -21.25 33.87 -2.94
N TYR A 107 -20.58 35.02 -3.01
CA TYR A 107 -20.57 36.04 -1.96
C TYR A 107 -21.89 36.85 -1.98
N ASN A 108 -22.99 36.24 -1.53
CA ASN A 108 -24.26 36.92 -1.28
C ASN A 108 -24.86 36.42 0.03
N PRO A 109 -25.24 37.29 1.00
CA PRO A 109 -25.80 36.86 2.28
C PRO A 109 -27.12 36.06 2.17
N ASN A 110 -27.81 36.11 1.03
CA ASN A 110 -29.02 35.34 0.73
C ASN A 110 -28.75 34.01 0.00
N ILE A 111 -27.48 33.66 -0.22
CA ILE A 111 -27.02 32.44 -0.89
C ILE A 111 -25.97 31.79 0.03
N PRO A 112 -26.11 30.50 0.41
CA PRO A 112 -27.00 29.48 -0.14
C PRO A 112 -28.51 29.69 0.15
N ARG A 113 -29.40 29.13 -0.68
CA ARG A 113 -30.85 29.44 -0.67
C ARG A 113 -31.69 28.48 0.18
N SER A 114 -31.19 27.27 0.41
CA SER A 114 -31.89 26.21 1.15
C SER A 114 -30.94 25.46 2.09
N PRO A 115 -31.43 24.76 3.13
CA PRO A 115 -30.61 23.89 3.98
C PRO A 115 -29.76 22.90 3.19
N TYR A 116 -30.30 22.33 2.10
CA TYR A 116 -29.58 21.46 1.17
C TYR A 116 -28.27 22.08 0.65
N GLU A 117 -28.33 23.31 0.13
CA GLU A 117 -27.14 24.01 -0.37
C GLU A 117 -26.20 24.44 0.78
N HIS A 118 -26.75 24.84 1.92
CA HIS A 118 -25.94 25.21 3.10
C HIS A 118 -25.14 24.04 3.64
N ILE A 119 -25.73 22.85 3.71
CA ILE A 119 -25.04 21.66 4.22
C ILE A 119 -23.80 21.41 3.38
N ILE A 120 -23.92 21.40 2.05
CA ILE A 120 -22.77 21.16 1.17
C ILE A 120 -21.70 22.23 1.34
N ALA A 121 -22.07 23.52 1.34
CA ALA A 121 -21.14 24.64 1.51
C ALA A 121 -20.41 24.61 2.88
N LEU A 122 -21.13 24.27 3.95
CA LEU A 122 -20.55 24.11 5.29
C LEU A 122 -19.61 22.92 5.37
N THR A 123 -19.95 21.80 4.72
CA THR A 123 -19.09 20.60 4.69
C THR A 123 -17.84 20.78 3.85
N ASP A 124 -17.91 21.49 2.72
CA ASP A 124 -16.72 21.92 1.96
C ASP A 124 -15.80 22.78 2.86
N THR A 125 -16.37 23.78 3.54
CA THR A 125 -15.61 24.64 4.44
C THR A 125 -14.97 23.84 5.58
N GLN A 126 -15.65 22.81 6.08
CA GLN A 126 -15.17 21.93 7.16
C GLN A 126 -13.99 21.05 6.70
N ASP A 127 -14.12 20.35 5.57
CA ASP A 127 -13.06 19.50 5.02
C ASP A 127 -11.81 20.33 4.68
N SER A 128 -12.02 21.41 3.92
CA SER A 128 -10.98 22.39 3.60
C SER A 128 -10.24 22.89 4.84
N LYS A 129 -10.93 23.13 5.98
CA LYS A 129 -10.30 23.63 7.21
C LYS A 129 -9.29 22.64 7.80
N GLU A 130 -9.59 21.35 7.76
CA GLU A 130 -8.71 20.31 8.30
C GLU A 130 -7.43 20.18 7.44
N ASP A 131 -7.54 20.48 6.15
CA ASP A 131 -6.44 20.45 5.18
C ASP A 131 -5.65 21.76 5.04
N ARG A 132 -6.14 22.86 5.62
CA ARG A 132 -5.57 24.20 5.43
C ARG A 132 -4.28 24.41 6.23
N GLY A 133 -3.18 24.55 5.48
CA GLY A 133 -1.88 25.06 5.95
C GLY A 133 -1.24 26.12 5.05
N ALA A 134 -1.82 26.40 3.87
CA ALA A 134 -1.12 26.97 2.71
C ALA A 134 -1.55 28.39 2.27
N HIS A 135 -2.58 29.02 2.87
CA HIS A 135 -3.20 30.21 2.27
C HIS A 135 -2.30 31.46 2.09
N GLU A 136 -1.17 31.54 2.77
CA GLU A 136 -0.20 32.64 2.65
C GLU A 136 0.94 32.31 1.66
N GLU A 137 0.93 31.13 1.05
CA GLU A 137 1.84 30.80 -0.05
C GLU A 137 1.46 31.48 -1.36
N ASP A 138 2.49 31.76 -2.16
CA ASP A 138 2.30 32.27 -3.50
C ASP A 138 1.69 31.18 -4.38
N LYS A 139 0.97 31.62 -5.42
CA LYS A 139 0.53 30.70 -6.45
C LYS A 139 1.76 30.20 -7.20
N PRO A 140 1.93 28.88 -7.36
CA PRO A 140 3.07 28.37 -8.09
C PRO A 140 2.96 28.75 -9.57
N SER A 141 4.10 29.02 -10.21
CA SER A 141 4.16 29.34 -11.64
C SER A 141 3.79 28.16 -12.53
N LYS A 142 3.93 26.93 -12.00
CA LYS A 142 3.55 25.66 -12.62
C LYS A 142 2.77 24.83 -11.60
N ILE A 143 1.72 24.14 -12.06
CA ILE A 143 0.90 23.32 -11.18
C ILE A 143 1.55 21.95 -11.01
N MET A 144 1.93 21.64 -9.77
CA MET A 144 2.59 20.40 -9.37
C MET A 144 1.71 19.66 -8.35
N VAL A 145 1.59 18.34 -8.50
CA VAL A 145 0.99 17.50 -7.46
C VAL A 145 2.10 16.98 -6.58
N SER A 146 2.06 17.32 -5.30
CA SER A 146 2.95 16.72 -4.31
C SER A 146 2.35 15.40 -3.82
N THR A 147 3.20 14.45 -3.45
CA THR A 147 2.83 13.38 -2.52
C THR A 147 2.90 13.92 -1.09
N PRO A 148 2.27 13.26 -0.10
CA PRO A 148 2.47 13.56 1.32
C PRO A 148 3.93 13.42 1.80
N PHE A 149 4.82 12.92 0.94
CA PHE A 149 6.25 12.77 1.19
C PHE A 149 7.10 13.81 0.44
N GLY A 150 6.49 14.73 -0.29
CA GLY A 150 7.15 15.87 -0.94
C GLY A 150 7.70 15.60 -2.35
N TYR A 151 7.55 14.37 -2.87
CA TYR A 151 7.84 14.08 -4.28
C TYR A 151 6.81 14.81 -5.15
N GLU A 152 7.24 15.47 -6.21
CA GLU A 152 6.34 16.23 -7.09
C GLU A 152 6.33 15.66 -8.50
N GLU A 153 5.11 15.50 -9.02
CA GLU A 153 4.91 15.23 -10.43
C GLU A 153 4.24 16.42 -11.09
N LYS A 154 4.68 16.73 -12.31
CA LYS A 154 4.03 17.73 -13.12
C LYS A 154 2.65 17.20 -13.49
N LEU A 155 1.60 17.92 -13.06
CA LEU A 155 0.27 17.59 -13.53
C LEU A 155 0.18 17.94 -15.01
N GLU A 156 -0.16 16.97 -15.87
CA GLU A 156 -0.56 17.28 -17.24
C GLU A 156 -1.90 18.03 -17.21
N THR A 157 -1.82 19.34 -17.07
CA THR A 157 -2.99 20.20 -17.05
C THR A 157 -3.59 20.30 -18.46
N SER A 158 -2.79 20.21 -19.53
CA SER A 158 -3.29 20.22 -20.92
C SER A 158 -4.41 19.20 -21.12
N GLY A 159 -5.64 19.69 -21.34
CA GLY A 159 -6.81 18.84 -21.57
C GLY A 159 -7.82 18.71 -20.42
N LEU A 160 -7.64 19.36 -19.25
CA LEU A 160 -8.66 19.28 -18.18
C LEU A 160 -10.07 19.70 -18.66
N ARG A 161 -10.16 20.77 -19.46
CA ARG A 161 -11.44 21.18 -20.06
C ARG A 161 -12.07 20.06 -20.90
N GLU A 162 -11.26 19.35 -21.70
CA GLU A 162 -11.74 18.22 -22.50
C GLU A 162 -12.14 17.03 -21.63
N LYS A 163 -11.39 16.76 -20.54
CA LYS A 163 -11.80 15.79 -19.53
C LYS A 163 -13.15 16.14 -18.90
N ARG A 164 -13.44 17.42 -18.65
CA ARG A 164 -14.75 17.85 -18.14
C ARG A 164 -15.88 17.65 -19.16
N LYS A 165 -15.64 17.92 -20.45
CA LYS A 165 -16.62 17.62 -21.51
C LYS A 165 -16.91 16.13 -21.60
N ASP A 166 -15.85 15.32 -21.55
CA ASP A 166 -15.96 13.87 -21.58
C ASP A 166 -16.66 13.32 -20.34
N PHE A 167 -16.40 13.90 -19.17
CA PHE A 167 -17.15 13.64 -17.94
C PHE A 167 -18.65 13.89 -18.14
N TYR A 168 -19.06 15.05 -18.69
CA TYR A 168 -20.47 15.34 -18.93
C TYR A 168 -21.12 14.32 -19.88
N LYS A 169 -20.41 13.89 -20.93
CA LYS A 169 -20.89 12.83 -21.86
C LYS A 169 -21.10 11.50 -21.14
N LYS A 170 -20.10 11.00 -20.42
CA LYS A 170 -20.22 9.75 -19.66
C LYS A 170 -21.29 9.85 -18.56
N PHE A 171 -21.40 10.99 -17.88
CA PHE A 171 -22.44 11.23 -16.88
C PHE A 171 -23.85 11.20 -17.49
N ALA A 172 -24.01 11.73 -18.71
CA ALA A 172 -25.26 11.64 -19.46
C ALA A 172 -25.65 10.18 -19.76
N GLU A 173 -24.69 9.34 -20.14
CA GLU A 173 -24.92 7.91 -20.37
C GLU A 173 -25.38 7.21 -19.08
N LEU A 174 -24.76 7.55 -17.94
CA LEU A 174 -25.17 7.03 -16.63
C LEU A 174 -26.58 7.48 -16.24
N LEU A 175 -26.95 8.73 -16.50
CA LEU A 175 -28.31 9.23 -16.26
C LEU A 175 -29.35 8.48 -17.12
N ASN A 176 -29.07 8.28 -18.40
CA ASN A 176 -29.95 7.52 -19.29
C ASN A 176 -30.10 6.07 -18.82
N LYS A 177 -28.98 5.42 -18.47
CA LYS A 177 -28.98 4.06 -17.91
C LYS A 177 -29.79 4.00 -16.61
N PHE A 178 -29.66 5.00 -15.75
CA PHE A 178 -30.41 5.07 -14.50
C PHE A 178 -31.92 5.25 -14.72
N GLN A 179 -32.32 6.04 -15.71
CA GLN A 179 -33.73 6.16 -16.11
C GLN A 179 -34.31 4.83 -16.61
N GLN A 180 -33.49 4.00 -17.27
CA GLN A 180 -33.91 2.68 -17.79
C GLN A 180 -33.90 1.59 -16.72
N GLU A 181 -32.78 1.40 -16.02
CA GLU A 181 -32.59 0.31 -15.05
C GLU A 181 -33.23 0.60 -13.69
N ASN A 182 -33.45 1.87 -13.38
CA ASN A 182 -34.04 2.33 -12.13
C ASN A 182 -33.32 1.77 -10.87
N SER A 183 -31.99 1.68 -10.90
CA SER A 183 -31.15 1.13 -9.82
C SER A 183 -30.32 2.23 -9.13
N PRO A 184 -30.77 2.76 -7.97
CA PRO A 184 -30.03 3.79 -7.21
C PRO A 184 -28.64 3.33 -6.77
N LYS A 185 -28.49 2.03 -6.48
CA LYS A 185 -27.21 1.45 -6.09
C LYS A 185 -26.20 1.53 -7.23
N ASN A 186 -26.58 1.04 -8.41
CA ASN A 186 -25.69 1.01 -9.57
C ASN A 186 -25.37 2.43 -10.01
N PHE A 187 -26.37 3.33 -10.02
CA PHE A 187 -26.15 4.73 -10.35
C PHE A 187 -25.14 5.40 -9.42
N ARG A 188 -25.31 5.26 -8.08
CA ARG A 188 -24.32 5.76 -7.12
C ARG A 188 -22.93 5.21 -7.38
N MET A 189 -22.79 3.89 -7.56
CA MET A 189 -21.50 3.25 -7.79
C MET A 189 -20.83 3.77 -9.07
N SER A 190 -21.57 3.83 -10.18
CA SER A 190 -21.02 4.30 -11.45
C SER A 190 -20.67 5.79 -11.42
N VAL A 191 -21.44 6.63 -10.72
CA VAL A 191 -21.11 8.05 -10.55
C VAL A 191 -19.87 8.22 -9.66
N HIS A 192 -19.75 7.44 -8.59
CA HIS A 192 -18.54 7.43 -7.76
C HIS A 192 -17.29 7.07 -8.58
N ASP A 193 -17.37 6.01 -9.39
CA ASP A 193 -16.24 5.55 -10.20
C ASP A 193 -15.86 6.58 -11.27
N LEU A 194 -16.86 7.23 -11.88
CA LEU A 194 -16.65 8.33 -12.81
C LEU A 194 -15.98 9.54 -12.12
N VAL A 195 -16.46 9.94 -10.94
CA VAL A 195 -15.83 11.04 -10.17
C VAL A 195 -14.40 10.67 -9.80
N LYS A 196 -14.14 9.43 -9.36
CA LYS A 196 -12.79 8.95 -9.05
C LYS A 196 -11.85 9.01 -10.25
N GLU A 197 -12.29 8.54 -11.42
CA GLU A 197 -11.50 8.56 -12.66
C GLU A 197 -11.09 10.00 -13.04
N TYR A 198 -12.05 10.93 -13.09
CA TYR A 198 -11.79 12.28 -13.62
C TYR A 198 -11.19 13.21 -12.57
N PHE A 199 -11.69 13.20 -11.34
CA PHE A 199 -11.28 14.16 -10.31
C PHE A 199 -9.91 13.81 -9.72
N SER A 200 -9.43 12.58 -9.86
CA SER A 200 -8.03 12.23 -9.50
C SER A 200 -7.01 12.92 -10.42
N SER A 201 -7.45 13.50 -11.54
CA SER A 201 -6.57 14.22 -12.47
C SER A 201 -6.46 15.73 -12.21
N SER A 202 -7.07 16.25 -11.14
CA SER A 202 -6.98 17.65 -10.73
C SER A 202 -6.68 17.78 -9.23
N LEU A 203 -6.33 18.99 -8.79
CA LEU A 203 -5.99 19.31 -7.42
C LEU A 203 -7.14 20.00 -6.69
N ALA A 204 -7.30 19.67 -5.40
CA ALA A 204 -8.22 20.39 -4.51
C ALA A 204 -7.71 21.81 -4.21
N GLU A 205 -6.40 21.93 -3.98
CA GLU A 205 -5.66 23.17 -3.69
C GLU A 205 -4.33 23.16 -4.47
N THR A 206 -3.92 24.30 -5.02
CA THR A 206 -2.69 24.38 -5.84
C THR A 206 -1.47 24.85 -5.04
N ARG A 207 -1.68 25.43 -3.85
CA ARG A 207 -0.59 25.94 -2.99
C ARG A 207 0.01 24.86 -2.11
N ARG A 208 1.33 24.90 -1.94
CA ARG A 208 2.07 24.04 -1.01
C ARG A 208 1.81 24.42 0.45
N PRO A 209 1.84 23.47 1.40
CA PRO A 209 1.94 22.02 1.21
C PRO A 209 0.56 21.33 1.10
N ALA A 210 -0.48 22.03 0.66
CA ALA A 210 -1.84 21.47 0.54
C ALA A 210 -2.15 20.88 -0.84
N ASN A 211 -1.23 21.04 -1.80
CA ASN A 211 -1.25 20.40 -3.12
C ASN A 211 -0.91 18.90 -3.07
N ASP A 212 -0.92 18.30 -1.87
CA ASP A 212 -0.84 16.87 -1.61
C ASP A 212 -2.20 16.17 -1.58
N ILE A 213 -3.29 16.86 -1.96
CA ILE A 213 -4.67 16.36 -1.97
C ILE A 213 -5.30 16.56 -3.36
N VAL A 214 -5.82 15.48 -3.96
CA VAL A 214 -6.44 15.55 -5.30
C VAL A 214 -7.90 15.98 -5.14
N LEU A 215 -8.48 16.50 -6.22
CA LEU A 215 -9.86 16.96 -6.24
C LEU A 215 -10.84 15.84 -5.86
N TYR A 216 -10.58 14.60 -6.29
CA TYR A 216 -11.40 13.45 -5.88
C TYR A 216 -11.48 13.33 -4.36
N ASP A 217 -10.33 13.52 -3.69
CA ASP A 217 -10.26 13.23 -2.27
C ASP A 217 -11.13 14.17 -1.45
N HIS A 218 -11.03 15.44 -1.78
CA HIS A 218 -11.80 16.53 -1.22
C HIS A 218 -13.31 16.34 -1.48
N CYS A 219 -13.70 16.17 -2.75
CA CYS A 219 -15.11 16.02 -3.12
C CYS A 219 -15.74 14.78 -2.49
N TYR A 220 -15.02 13.66 -2.41
CA TYR A 220 -15.49 12.45 -1.75
C TYR A 220 -15.80 12.67 -0.26
N MET A 221 -14.93 13.42 0.43
CA MET A 221 -15.13 13.77 1.84
C MET A 221 -16.32 14.71 2.04
N VAL A 222 -16.48 15.74 1.19
CA VAL A 222 -17.64 16.66 1.23
C VAL A 222 -18.96 15.89 1.08
N GLY A 223 -19.07 15.01 0.08
CA GLY A 223 -20.25 14.15 -0.08
C GLY A 223 -20.51 13.23 1.12
N SER A 224 -19.44 12.72 1.75
CA SER A 224 -19.53 11.85 2.93
C SER A 224 -20.00 12.59 4.20
N LEU A 225 -19.51 13.81 4.41
CA LEU A 225 -19.95 14.69 5.49
C LEU A 225 -21.42 15.08 5.28
N ALA A 226 -21.79 15.53 4.09
CA ALA A 226 -23.15 15.97 3.77
C ALA A 226 -24.17 14.84 3.95
N LYS A 227 -23.84 13.64 3.47
CA LYS A 227 -24.63 12.42 3.70
C LYS A 227 -24.88 12.15 5.18
N SER A 228 -23.83 12.25 5.99
CA SER A 228 -23.89 11.99 7.43
C SER A 228 -24.76 13.03 8.14
N VAL A 229 -24.72 14.30 7.72
CA VAL A 229 -25.58 15.38 8.23
C VAL A 229 -27.05 15.15 7.91
N VAL A 230 -27.38 14.80 6.66
CA VAL A 230 -28.77 14.49 6.27
C VAL A 230 -29.28 13.26 7.03
N SER A 231 -28.42 12.26 7.22
CA SER A 231 -28.74 11.07 8.01
C SER A 231 -28.99 11.41 9.48
N ALA A 232 -28.19 12.31 10.08
CA ALA A 232 -28.38 12.79 11.44
C ALA A 232 -29.79 13.40 11.61
N TRP A 233 -30.20 14.24 10.66
CA TRP A 233 -31.52 14.86 10.65
C TRP A 233 -32.68 13.86 10.51
N ILE A 234 -32.51 12.82 9.69
CA ILE A 234 -33.54 11.77 9.55
C ILE A 234 -33.63 10.92 10.83
N ILE A 235 -32.50 10.68 11.50
CA ILE A 235 -32.44 9.91 12.75
C ILE A 235 -33.00 10.72 13.93
N ASN A 236 -32.67 12.01 13.99
CA ASN A 236 -33.11 12.93 15.02
C ASN A 236 -33.68 14.20 14.36
N PRO A 237 -35.02 14.35 14.29
CA PRO A 237 -35.66 15.53 13.71
C PRO A 237 -35.23 16.86 14.35
N ASP A 238 -34.89 16.87 15.64
CA ASP A 238 -34.44 18.06 16.37
C ASP A 238 -33.06 18.55 15.90
N PHE A 239 -32.31 17.71 15.18
CA PHE A 239 -31.05 18.08 14.55
C PHE A 239 -31.21 19.20 13.50
N LYS A 240 -32.45 19.46 13.05
CA LYS A 240 -32.81 20.66 12.28
C LYS A 240 -32.32 21.95 12.96
N GLU A 241 -32.50 22.09 14.28
CA GLU A 241 -32.02 23.27 15.00
C GLU A 241 -30.50 23.40 14.97
N THR A 242 -29.78 22.27 14.97
CA THR A 242 -28.32 22.26 14.88
C THR A 242 -27.85 22.78 13.53
N ILE A 243 -28.52 22.41 12.44
CA ILE A 243 -28.23 22.91 11.08
C ILE A 243 -28.44 24.44 11.04
N GLU A 244 -29.55 24.93 11.59
CA GLU A 244 -29.88 26.36 11.63
C GLU A 244 -28.87 27.15 12.50
N LYS A 245 -28.54 26.64 13.69
CA LYS A 245 -27.53 27.26 14.58
C LYS A 245 -26.15 27.33 13.94
N ILE A 246 -25.69 26.25 13.29
CA ILE A 246 -24.36 26.22 12.64
C ILE A 246 -24.29 27.21 11.48
N LYS A 247 -25.38 27.34 10.71
CA LYS A 247 -25.51 28.32 9.65
C LYS A 247 -25.33 29.75 10.18
N GLU A 248 -25.95 30.08 11.31
CA GLU A 248 -25.84 31.42 11.92
C GLU A 248 -24.48 31.66 12.58
N SER A 249 -23.94 30.66 13.28
CA SER A 249 -22.71 30.81 14.07
C SER A 249 -21.42 30.58 13.30
N SER A 250 -21.50 30.18 12.02
CA SER A 250 -20.36 29.64 11.25
C SER A 250 -19.65 28.49 12.00
N GLY A 251 -20.44 27.60 12.60
CA GLY A 251 -19.96 26.43 13.35
C GLY A 251 -19.57 25.27 12.44
N TYR A 252 -19.34 24.10 13.03
CA TYR A 252 -19.04 22.86 12.30
C TYR A 252 -19.86 21.70 12.84
N PHE A 253 -20.16 20.73 11.97
CA PHE A 253 -20.84 19.51 12.35
C PHE A 253 -19.88 18.58 13.10
N LYS A 254 -20.42 17.82 14.06
CA LYS A 254 -19.67 16.83 14.82
C LYS A 254 -20.06 15.43 14.41
N PHE A 255 -19.07 14.56 14.32
CA PHE A 255 -19.22 13.20 13.82
C PHE A 255 -18.58 12.18 14.75
N LYS A 256 -18.94 10.92 14.53
CA LYS A 256 -18.26 9.74 15.09
C LYS A 256 -17.86 8.82 13.94
N LEU A 257 -17.07 7.79 14.25
CA LEU A 257 -16.74 6.74 13.29
C LEU A 257 -17.42 5.44 13.67
N LEU A 258 -18.13 4.83 12.72
CA LEU A 258 -18.44 3.40 12.80
C LEU A 258 -17.20 2.65 12.33
N VAL A 259 -16.63 1.86 13.22
CA VAL A 259 -15.34 1.21 13.08
C VAL A 259 -15.53 -0.29 13.02
N VAL A 260 -14.93 -0.91 12.02
CA VAL A 260 -14.86 -2.36 11.84
C VAL A 260 -13.39 -2.77 11.87
N GLY A 261 -12.91 -3.27 13.02
CA GLY A 261 -11.53 -3.71 13.21
C GLY A 261 -11.39 -5.23 13.09
N TYR A 262 -10.39 -5.74 12.39
CA TYR A 262 -10.19 -7.18 12.16
C TYR A 262 -8.70 -7.52 11.90
N ARG A 263 -8.33 -8.79 12.02
CA ARG A 263 -6.95 -9.28 11.79
C ARG A 263 -6.72 -9.64 10.31
N GLY A 264 -6.93 -8.68 9.42
CA GLY A 264 -6.89 -8.92 7.98
C GLY A 264 -5.50 -9.26 7.48
N TYR A 265 -4.47 -8.62 8.04
CA TYR A 265 -3.08 -8.94 7.73
C TYR A 265 -2.77 -10.42 8.00
N GLU A 266 -3.00 -10.90 9.22
CA GLU A 266 -2.75 -12.29 9.60
C GLU A 266 -3.66 -13.27 8.86
N PHE A 267 -4.90 -12.86 8.57
CA PHE A 267 -5.80 -13.66 7.74
C PHE A 267 -5.23 -13.88 6.35
N LEU A 268 -4.65 -12.86 5.70
CA LEU A 268 -4.07 -13.02 4.38
C LEU A 268 -2.72 -13.75 4.40
N THR A 269 -1.82 -13.39 5.34
CA THR A 269 -0.44 -13.85 5.33
C THR A 269 -0.22 -15.22 6.00
N ASN A 270 -1.16 -15.73 6.81
CA ASN A 270 -1.09 -17.08 7.36
C ASN A 270 -1.59 -18.14 6.39
N VAL A 271 -0.88 -18.27 5.27
CA VAL A 271 -1.18 -19.22 4.19
C VAL A 271 0.05 -20.02 3.83
N ASN A 272 -0.18 -21.26 3.39
CA ASN A 272 0.88 -22.21 3.06
C ASN A 272 1.17 -22.27 1.55
N ARG A 273 0.25 -21.74 0.73
CA ARG A 273 0.35 -21.68 -0.73
C ARG A 273 -0.17 -20.34 -1.25
N LEU A 274 0.38 -19.89 -2.37
CA LEU A 274 -0.04 -18.66 -3.03
C LEU A 274 -1.51 -18.67 -3.47
N VAL A 275 -2.02 -19.77 -4.01
CA VAL A 275 -3.45 -19.86 -4.39
C VAL A 275 -4.38 -19.67 -3.18
N ASP A 276 -3.92 -20.00 -1.97
CA ASP A 276 -4.67 -19.76 -0.75
C ASP A 276 -4.65 -18.28 -0.37
N PHE A 277 -3.53 -17.58 -0.58
CA PHE A 277 -3.42 -16.12 -0.44
C PHE A 277 -4.45 -15.43 -1.35
N ILE A 278 -4.39 -15.71 -2.66
CA ILE A 278 -5.26 -15.10 -3.66
C ILE A 278 -6.73 -15.34 -3.30
N GLY A 279 -7.09 -16.58 -2.95
CA GLY A 279 -8.45 -16.91 -2.56
C GLY A 279 -8.91 -16.18 -1.29
N ARG A 280 -8.05 -16.00 -0.28
CA ARG A 280 -8.37 -15.22 0.93
C ARG A 280 -8.51 -13.73 0.64
N THR A 281 -7.69 -13.19 -0.26
CA THR A 281 -7.79 -11.80 -0.72
C THR A 281 -9.15 -11.54 -1.37
N GLU A 282 -9.62 -12.44 -2.24
CA GLU A 282 -10.97 -12.33 -2.83
C GLU A 282 -12.06 -12.33 -1.76
N ILE A 283 -12.00 -13.28 -0.83
CA ILE A 283 -12.97 -13.37 0.26
C ILE A 283 -12.98 -12.11 1.11
N LEU A 284 -11.80 -11.59 1.47
CA LEU A 284 -11.71 -10.37 2.27
C LEU A 284 -12.29 -9.17 1.52
N SER A 285 -12.02 -9.05 0.22
CA SER A 285 -12.64 -8.03 -0.64
C SER A 285 -14.15 -8.16 -0.67
N GLU A 286 -14.68 -9.37 -0.90
CA GLU A 286 -16.13 -9.64 -0.90
C GLU A 286 -16.78 -9.26 0.44
N ILE A 287 -16.14 -9.56 1.57
CA ILE A 287 -16.63 -9.18 2.91
C ILE A 287 -16.65 -7.65 3.05
N ARG A 288 -15.55 -6.97 2.68
CA ARG A 288 -15.45 -5.50 2.74
C ARG A 288 -16.53 -4.83 1.88
N ASP A 289 -16.74 -5.31 0.67
CA ASP A 289 -17.76 -4.77 -0.24
C ASP A 289 -19.18 -4.94 0.30
N LYS A 290 -19.48 -6.07 0.96
CA LYS A 290 -20.77 -6.28 1.63
C LYS A 290 -20.94 -5.34 2.83
N VAL A 291 -19.90 -5.16 3.64
CA VAL A 291 -19.91 -4.24 4.78
C VAL A 291 -20.11 -2.79 4.30
N ARG A 292 -19.41 -2.38 3.24
CA ARG A 292 -19.63 -1.10 2.58
C ARG A 292 -21.07 -0.96 2.10
N ASN A 293 -21.60 -1.96 1.41
CA ASN A 293 -22.98 -1.94 0.94
C ASN A 293 -24.00 -1.78 2.08
N ILE A 294 -23.79 -2.42 3.24
CA ILE A 294 -24.65 -2.28 4.41
C ILE A 294 -24.70 -0.81 4.88
N VAL A 295 -23.54 -0.16 5.05
CA VAL A 295 -23.43 1.17 5.67
C VAL A 295 -23.63 2.31 4.66
N GLU A 296 -23.17 2.13 3.42
CA GLU A 296 -23.25 3.17 2.39
C GLU A 296 -24.61 3.19 1.68
N PHE A 297 -25.30 2.05 1.58
CA PHE A 297 -26.48 1.94 0.73
C PHE A 297 -27.72 1.36 1.45
N GLU A 298 -27.60 0.19 2.10
CA GLU A 298 -28.76 -0.45 2.72
C GLU A 298 -29.31 0.40 3.87
N ILE A 299 -28.42 0.84 4.76
CA ILE A 299 -28.64 1.75 5.88
C ILE A 299 -27.72 2.95 5.64
N PRO A 300 -28.12 3.92 4.80
CA PRO A 300 -27.22 4.91 4.18
C PRO A 300 -26.78 6.03 5.15
N ILE A 301 -26.23 5.67 6.30
CA ILE A 301 -25.91 6.60 7.41
C ILE A 301 -24.52 7.25 7.27
N GLY A 302 -23.69 6.75 6.36
CA GLY A 302 -22.30 7.14 6.29
C GLY A 302 -21.56 6.57 5.08
N ASN A 303 -20.27 6.91 4.99
CA ASN A 303 -19.36 6.45 3.93
C ASN A 303 -18.03 5.99 4.50
N LEU A 304 -17.40 5.04 3.81
CA LEU A 304 -16.05 4.59 4.13
C LEU A 304 -15.04 5.69 3.81
N ILE A 305 -14.48 6.34 4.83
CA ILE A 305 -13.52 7.43 4.63
C ILE A 305 -12.06 6.97 4.74
N TYR A 306 -11.84 5.82 5.37
CA TYR A 306 -10.52 5.23 5.56
C TYR A 306 -10.64 3.71 5.74
N GLU A 307 -9.78 2.95 5.06
CA GLU A 307 -9.60 1.52 5.31
C GLU A 307 -8.13 1.11 5.22
N ASP A 308 -7.75 0.10 5.98
CA ASP A 308 -6.49 -0.62 5.84
C ASP A 308 -6.68 -2.12 6.14
N MET A 309 -5.58 -2.87 6.27
CA MET A 309 -5.61 -4.32 6.55
C MET A 309 -6.18 -4.69 7.92
N SER A 310 -6.37 -3.72 8.80
CA SER A 310 -6.79 -3.91 10.19
C SER A 310 -8.12 -3.23 10.52
N ILE A 311 -8.56 -2.25 9.72
CA ILE A 311 -9.68 -1.40 10.08
C ILE A 311 -10.43 -0.88 8.86
N MET A 312 -11.75 -0.70 9.00
CA MET A 312 -12.57 0.13 8.14
C MET A 312 -13.24 1.20 9.00
N CYS A 313 -13.16 2.46 8.58
CA CYS A 313 -13.69 3.62 9.28
C CYS A 313 -14.75 4.30 8.42
N PHE A 314 -16.01 4.19 8.86
CA PHE A 314 -17.13 4.87 8.24
C PHE A 314 -17.44 6.15 8.99
N LEU A 315 -17.48 7.28 8.29
CA LEU A 315 -17.96 8.54 8.86
C LEU A 315 -19.47 8.45 9.06
N VAL A 316 -19.93 8.67 10.29
CA VAL A 316 -21.35 8.57 10.66
C VAL A 316 -21.73 9.73 11.59
N PRO A 317 -23.03 10.08 11.69
CA PRO A 317 -23.48 11.03 12.71
C PRO A 317 -23.29 10.49 14.12
N ASP A 318 -23.47 11.36 15.14
CA ASP A 318 -23.45 10.91 16.54
C ASP A 318 -24.71 10.09 16.86
N LEU A 319 -24.60 8.77 16.64
CA LEU A 319 -25.66 7.81 16.89
C LEU A 319 -25.95 7.58 18.39
N ASP A 320 -25.21 8.19 19.33
CA ASP A 320 -25.53 8.11 20.77
C ASP A 320 -26.54 9.17 21.22
N GLU A 321 -26.80 10.21 20.43
CA GLU A 321 -27.66 11.32 20.83
C GLU A 321 -29.16 10.97 20.85
N ALA A 322 -29.56 9.90 20.15
CA ALA A 322 -30.95 9.48 20.02
C ALA A 322 -31.14 7.99 20.28
N LYS A 323 -32.31 7.61 20.79
CA LYS A 323 -32.70 6.21 21.04
C LYS A 323 -32.68 5.39 19.73
N GLU A 324 -33.14 6.00 18.66
CA GLU A 324 -33.13 5.47 17.29
C GLU A 324 -31.71 5.17 16.80
N GLY A 325 -30.74 6.02 17.17
CA GLY A 325 -29.33 5.81 16.85
C GLY A 325 -28.76 4.54 17.49
N MET A 326 -29.14 4.24 18.74
CA MET A 326 -28.74 3.00 19.43
C MET A 326 -29.30 1.73 18.75
N GLU A 327 -30.52 1.79 18.21
CA GLU A 327 -31.11 0.68 17.46
C GLU A 327 -30.35 0.42 16.16
N ILE A 328 -29.99 1.48 15.43
CA ILE A 328 -29.16 1.41 14.20
C ILE A 328 -27.80 0.78 14.51
N LYS A 329 -27.13 1.21 15.60
CA LYS A 329 -25.84 0.65 16.02
C LYS A 329 -25.91 -0.86 16.24
N LYS A 330 -26.96 -1.32 16.91
CA LYS A 330 -27.16 -2.74 17.21
C LYS A 330 -27.34 -3.55 15.93
N GLU A 331 -28.24 -3.15 15.05
CA GLU A 331 -28.50 -3.85 13.79
C GLU A 331 -27.25 -3.90 12.90
N ILE A 332 -26.57 -2.76 12.73
CA ILE A 332 -25.36 -2.70 11.90
C ILE A 332 -24.27 -3.62 12.46
N LYS A 333 -24.07 -3.62 13.78
CA LYS A 333 -23.12 -4.53 14.44
C LYS A 333 -23.46 -5.99 14.14
N GLU A 334 -24.72 -6.39 14.30
CA GLU A 334 -25.16 -7.77 14.06
C GLU A 334 -24.95 -8.18 12.60
N ARG A 335 -25.35 -7.34 11.63
CA ARG A 335 -25.17 -7.61 10.20
C ARG A 335 -23.71 -7.71 9.78
N ILE A 336 -22.87 -6.79 10.25
CA ILE A 336 -21.43 -6.79 9.91
C ILE A 336 -20.74 -8.03 10.50
N VAL A 337 -21.01 -8.34 11.78
CA VAL A 337 -20.46 -9.56 12.41
C VAL A 337 -20.90 -10.81 11.64
N GLU A 338 -22.16 -10.87 11.19
CA GLU A 338 -22.66 -11.99 10.40
C GLU A 338 -21.99 -12.10 9.03
N GLU A 339 -21.74 -10.99 8.33
CA GLU A 339 -21.02 -11.04 7.04
C GLU A 339 -19.59 -11.57 7.18
N PHE A 340 -18.87 -11.15 8.22
CA PHE A 340 -17.56 -11.72 8.53
C PHE A 340 -17.67 -13.19 8.93
N ARG A 341 -18.62 -13.55 9.80
CA ARG A 341 -18.82 -14.94 10.26
C ARG A 341 -19.11 -15.87 9.09
N ARG A 342 -20.02 -15.50 8.19
CA ARG A 342 -20.38 -16.29 7.01
C ARG A 342 -19.28 -16.27 5.95
N GLY A 343 -18.76 -15.10 5.60
CA GLY A 343 -17.76 -14.93 4.54
C GLY A 343 -16.43 -15.59 4.86
N SER A 344 -16.00 -15.55 6.12
CA SER A 344 -14.74 -16.14 6.59
C SER A 344 -14.89 -17.55 7.18
N ASN A 345 -16.09 -18.14 7.15
CA ASN A 345 -16.47 -19.35 7.90
C ASN A 345 -16.24 -19.24 9.43
N GLY A 346 -16.13 -18.03 9.98
CA GLY A 346 -15.83 -17.76 11.39
C GLY A 346 -14.33 -17.73 11.71
N ILE A 347 -13.44 -17.73 10.71
CA ILE A 347 -11.98 -17.63 10.89
C ILE A 347 -11.59 -16.19 11.23
N LEU A 348 -12.26 -15.21 10.61
CA LEU A 348 -12.04 -13.78 10.82
C LEU A 348 -13.30 -13.18 11.45
N LEU A 349 -13.18 -12.67 12.67
CA LEU A 349 -14.27 -11.95 13.34
C LEU A 349 -13.87 -10.48 13.57
N PRO A 350 -14.83 -9.55 13.39
CA PRO A 350 -14.56 -8.13 13.53
C PRO A 350 -14.91 -7.66 14.95
N PHE A 351 -14.16 -6.68 15.44
CA PHE A 351 -14.68 -5.70 16.38
C PHE A 351 -15.53 -4.70 15.60
N VAL A 352 -16.75 -4.43 16.05
CA VAL A 352 -17.61 -3.37 15.48
C VAL A 352 -18.06 -2.42 16.57
N GLY A 353 -17.82 -1.12 16.40
CA GLY A 353 -18.22 -0.11 17.37
C GLY A 353 -18.28 1.29 16.79
N VAL A 354 -19.07 2.15 17.42
CA VAL A 354 -19.10 3.59 17.10
C VAL A 354 -18.19 4.32 18.07
N ILE A 355 -17.21 5.04 17.55
CA ILE A 355 -16.08 5.60 18.28
C ILE A 355 -16.06 7.12 18.11
N GLY A 356 -15.95 7.84 19.22
CA GLY A 356 -15.72 9.28 19.28
C GLY A 356 -14.24 9.63 19.45
N ASP A 357 -13.97 10.83 19.93
CA ASP A 357 -12.65 11.28 20.34
C ASP A 357 -12.16 10.53 21.60
N ARG A 358 -11.04 10.98 22.20
CA ARG A 358 -10.47 10.36 23.40
C ARG A 358 -11.44 10.32 24.59
N ASP A 359 -12.37 11.26 24.67
CA ASP A 359 -13.40 11.33 25.72
C ASP A 359 -14.69 10.60 25.31
N GLY A 360 -14.70 9.97 24.13
CA GLY A 360 -15.87 9.29 23.55
C GLY A 360 -16.90 10.22 22.93
N LYS A 361 -16.60 11.53 22.81
CA LYS A 361 -17.51 12.55 22.27
C LYS A 361 -17.39 12.65 20.75
N SER A 362 -18.41 13.19 20.09
CA SER A 362 -18.34 13.53 18.68
C SER A 362 -17.38 14.70 18.43
N SER A 363 -16.69 14.68 17.30
CA SER A 363 -15.64 15.65 16.94
C SER A 363 -15.93 16.32 15.60
N GLU A 364 -15.54 17.59 15.48
CA GLU A 364 -15.52 18.30 14.19
C GLU A 364 -14.27 17.98 13.34
N TYR A 365 -13.27 17.30 13.92
CA TYR A 365 -11.99 16.95 13.30
C TYR A 365 -11.86 15.44 13.11
N ILE A 366 -11.82 14.99 11.86
CA ILE A 366 -11.98 13.57 11.55
C ILE A 366 -10.69 12.78 11.75
N GLY A 367 -9.52 13.39 11.50
CA GLY A 367 -8.21 12.76 11.74
C GLY A 367 -8.02 12.27 13.17
N THR A 368 -8.50 13.06 14.14
CA THR A 368 -8.45 12.70 15.57
C THR A 368 -9.28 11.45 15.89
N LEU A 369 -10.41 11.26 15.20
CA LEU A 369 -11.27 10.10 15.36
C LEU A 369 -10.59 8.84 14.82
N ILE A 370 -9.96 8.92 13.64
CA ILE A 370 -9.25 7.78 13.02
C ILE A 370 -8.11 7.31 13.93
N LYS A 371 -7.34 8.25 14.48
CA LYS A 371 -6.24 7.96 15.43
C LYS A 371 -6.75 7.19 16.65
N ASN A 372 -7.82 7.68 17.28
CA ASN A 372 -8.43 7.02 18.44
C ASN A 372 -9.03 5.64 18.08
N ALA A 373 -9.68 5.53 16.92
CA ALA A 373 -10.25 4.27 16.44
C ALA A 373 -9.20 3.16 16.34
N LYS A 374 -8.02 3.47 15.79
CA LYS A 374 -6.90 2.51 15.68
C LYS A 374 -6.40 2.05 17.05
N GLU A 375 -6.27 2.96 18.01
CA GLU A 375 -5.87 2.60 19.38
C GLU A 375 -6.89 1.69 20.05
N ILE A 376 -8.18 1.97 19.89
CA ILE A 376 -9.26 1.17 20.46
C ILE A 376 -9.31 -0.22 19.82
N VAL A 377 -9.20 -0.32 18.49
CA VAL A 377 -9.15 -1.61 17.79
C VAL A 377 -7.98 -2.45 18.29
N LYS A 378 -6.78 -1.87 18.39
CA LYS A 378 -5.59 -2.56 18.91
C LYS A 378 -5.80 -3.10 20.32
N LYS A 379 -6.50 -2.36 21.19
CA LYS A 379 -6.78 -2.76 22.58
C LYS A 379 -7.92 -3.79 22.70
N ARG A 380 -8.93 -3.71 21.85
CA ARG A 380 -10.17 -4.50 21.96
C ARG A 380 -10.18 -5.76 21.12
N LEU A 381 -9.44 -5.81 20.02
CA LEU A 381 -9.34 -6.98 19.16
C LEU A 381 -8.46 -8.04 19.85
N LYS A 382 -9.08 -8.95 20.59
CA LYS A 382 -8.41 -10.05 21.30
C LYS A 382 -8.53 -11.36 20.51
N TYR A 383 -7.45 -12.12 20.45
CA TYR A 383 -7.38 -13.42 19.79
C TYR A 383 -6.70 -14.47 20.68
N PRO A 384 -7.22 -15.72 20.77
CA PRO A 384 -8.44 -16.22 20.13
C PRO A 384 -9.70 -15.51 20.69
N TYR A 385 -10.74 -15.41 19.86
CA TYR A 385 -11.95 -14.64 20.18
C TYR A 385 -12.66 -15.26 21.41
N PRO A 386 -12.71 -14.57 22.57
CA PRO A 386 -13.19 -15.14 23.83
C PRO A 386 -14.68 -15.49 23.81
N GLU A 387 -15.45 -14.76 23.00
CA GLU A 387 -16.87 -14.98 22.75
C GLU A 387 -16.99 -15.97 21.59
N LEU A 388 -16.87 -17.27 21.88
CA LEU A 388 -17.24 -18.33 20.93
C LEU A 388 -18.76 -18.26 20.70
N ILE A 389 -19.17 -17.35 19.82
CA ILE A 389 -20.48 -17.33 19.18
C ILE A 389 -20.66 -18.68 18.46
N ASP A 390 -21.88 -19.03 18.06
CA ASP A 390 -22.18 -20.16 17.19
C ASP A 390 -21.38 -20.07 15.85
N LEU A 391 -20.12 -20.53 15.86
CA LEU A 391 -19.18 -20.38 14.75
C LEU A 391 -19.41 -21.50 13.73
N PRO A 392 -19.49 -21.18 12.42
CA PRO A 392 -19.70 -22.19 11.38
C PRO A 392 -18.70 -23.35 11.47
N TRP A 393 -17.40 -23.04 11.57
CA TRP A 393 -16.35 -24.07 11.69
C TRP A 393 -16.44 -24.89 12.98
N ALA A 394 -16.95 -24.32 14.08
CA ALA A 394 -17.11 -25.03 15.35
C ALA A 394 -18.26 -26.03 15.26
N ASN A 395 -19.35 -25.65 14.61
CA ASN A 395 -20.50 -26.53 14.37
C ASN A 395 -20.17 -27.71 13.48
N GLU A 396 -19.23 -27.54 12.53
CA GLU A 396 -18.74 -28.66 11.72
C GLU A 396 -18.13 -29.80 12.56
N TRP A 397 -17.61 -29.51 13.76
CA TRP A 397 -17.08 -30.54 14.68
C TRP A 397 -18.16 -31.38 15.36
N ALA A 398 -19.45 -31.02 15.23
CA ALA A 398 -20.54 -31.91 15.63
C ALA A 398 -20.43 -33.25 14.91
N GLU A 399 -20.08 -33.24 13.61
CA GLU A 399 -19.83 -34.43 12.78
C GLU A 399 -18.34 -34.75 12.66
N LYS A 400 -17.70 -35.01 13.81
CA LYS A 400 -16.25 -35.26 13.89
C LYS A 400 -15.78 -36.61 13.35
N TRP A 401 -16.67 -37.55 13.03
CA TRP A 401 -16.32 -38.85 12.46
C TRP A 401 -16.63 -38.92 10.99
N MET A 402 -15.86 -39.73 10.26
CA MET A 402 -16.03 -40.00 8.84
C MET A 402 -15.82 -41.48 8.54
N CYS A 403 -16.64 -42.05 7.66
CA CYS A 403 -16.42 -43.37 7.08
C CYS A 403 -15.39 -43.28 5.95
N VAL A 404 -14.36 -44.12 6.01
CA VAL A 404 -13.30 -44.16 5.00
C VAL A 404 -13.81 -44.74 3.69
N ASP A 405 -14.79 -45.66 3.74
CA ASP A 405 -15.27 -46.36 2.55
C ASP A 405 -16.33 -45.53 1.80
N CYS A 406 -17.38 -45.06 2.48
CA CYS A 406 -18.47 -44.30 1.83
C CYS A 406 -18.33 -42.78 1.94
N LYS A 407 -17.28 -42.28 2.61
CA LYS A 407 -16.97 -40.84 2.75
C LYS A 407 -18.04 -40.00 3.46
N LYS A 408 -18.99 -40.61 4.19
CA LYS A 408 -20.03 -39.90 4.96
C LYS A 408 -19.53 -39.48 6.34
N THR A 409 -19.98 -38.31 6.82
CA THR A 409 -19.65 -37.73 8.12
C THR A 409 -20.78 -37.93 9.14
N PHE A 410 -20.46 -38.05 10.44
CA PHE A 410 -21.44 -38.29 11.52
C PHE A 410 -20.86 -37.96 12.91
N ARG A 411 -21.74 -37.84 13.93
CA ARG A 411 -21.37 -37.31 15.26
C ARG A 411 -20.64 -38.28 16.19
N ASN A 412 -21.17 -39.50 16.31
CA ASN A 412 -20.56 -40.57 17.09
C ASN A 412 -21.17 -41.91 16.66
N PRO A 413 -20.38 -42.89 16.18
CA PRO A 413 -20.89 -44.19 15.79
C PRO A 413 -21.12 -45.07 17.02
N MET A 414 -22.38 -45.31 17.40
CA MET A 414 -22.72 -46.12 18.58
C MET A 414 -22.12 -47.53 18.52
N ASP A 415 -22.10 -48.16 17.33
CA ASP A 415 -21.62 -49.54 17.15
C ASP A 415 -20.20 -49.65 16.56
N LYS A 416 -19.42 -48.56 16.59
CA LYS A 416 -18.15 -48.43 15.84
C LYS A 416 -18.29 -48.78 14.35
N LYS A 417 -19.50 -48.63 13.80
CA LYS A 417 -19.82 -48.81 12.39
C LYS A 417 -20.35 -47.51 11.81
N CYS A 418 -20.14 -47.33 10.52
CA CYS A 418 -20.75 -46.26 9.76
C CYS A 418 -22.28 -46.45 9.77
N PRO A 419 -23.07 -45.43 10.17
CA PRO A 419 -24.52 -45.52 10.16
C PRO A 419 -25.12 -45.62 8.75
N GLU A 420 -24.37 -45.19 7.72
CA GLU A 420 -24.83 -45.14 6.32
C GLU A 420 -24.57 -46.45 5.56
N CYS A 421 -23.39 -47.05 5.72
CA CYS A 421 -22.99 -48.25 4.95
C CYS A 421 -22.61 -49.46 5.81
N GLY A 422 -22.67 -49.35 7.15
CA GLY A 422 -22.33 -50.45 8.06
C GLY A 422 -20.84 -50.77 8.19
N SER A 423 -19.95 -50.08 7.46
CA SER A 423 -18.50 -50.32 7.51
C SER A 423 -17.89 -50.03 8.89
N LYS A 424 -16.92 -50.85 9.30
CA LYS A 424 -16.09 -50.61 10.50
C LYS A 424 -14.92 -49.64 10.24
N ASN A 425 -14.66 -49.27 8.99
CA ASN A 425 -13.54 -48.43 8.59
C ASN A 425 -13.90 -46.94 8.77
N ILE A 426 -13.83 -46.48 10.02
CA ILE A 426 -14.21 -45.13 10.43
C ILE A 426 -13.04 -44.42 11.10
N LYS A 427 -12.89 -43.11 10.87
CA LYS A 427 -11.84 -42.29 11.51
C LYS A 427 -12.39 -40.98 12.04
N LYS A 428 -11.67 -40.38 13.01
CA LYS A 428 -11.89 -38.98 13.39
C LYS A 428 -11.31 -38.07 12.32
N ARG A 429 -12.01 -36.98 12.05
CA ARG A 429 -11.59 -35.93 11.13
C ARG A 429 -10.48 -35.11 11.77
N GLU A 430 -9.45 -34.78 10.99
CA GLU A 430 -8.34 -33.91 11.42
C GLU A 430 -8.65 -32.43 11.19
N LYS A 431 -7.87 -31.54 11.81
CA LYS A 431 -7.97 -30.09 11.56
C LYS A 431 -7.54 -29.76 10.13
N CYS A 432 -8.20 -28.79 9.53
CA CYS A 432 -7.88 -28.28 8.20
C CYS A 432 -6.46 -27.69 8.17
N PHE A 433 -5.67 -28.10 7.19
CA PHE A 433 -4.29 -27.65 6.97
C PHE A 433 -4.16 -26.15 6.67
N ILE A 434 -5.19 -25.54 6.08
CA ILE A 434 -5.17 -24.11 5.70
C ILE A 434 -5.63 -23.22 6.85
N CYS A 435 -6.82 -23.47 7.43
CA CYS A 435 -7.35 -22.60 8.48
C CYS A 435 -6.94 -23.00 9.90
N GLY A 436 -6.55 -24.25 10.14
CA GLY A 436 -6.24 -24.76 11.48
C GLY A 436 -7.45 -24.95 12.40
N TYR A 437 -8.67 -24.66 11.93
CA TYR A 437 -9.90 -24.63 12.74
C TYR A 437 -10.93 -25.71 12.38
N SER A 438 -11.48 -25.65 11.17
CA SER A 438 -12.52 -26.58 10.68
C SER A 438 -12.00 -28.03 10.56
N PRO A 439 -12.86 -29.05 10.69
CA PRO A 439 -12.50 -30.43 10.40
C PRO A 439 -12.38 -30.72 8.88
N GLU A 440 -11.53 -31.68 8.52
CA GLU A 440 -11.27 -32.11 7.12
C GLU A 440 -12.57 -32.54 6.42
N THR A 441 -12.83 -32.12 5.18
CA THR A 441 -13.96 -32.60 4.39
C THR A 441 -13.58 -33.88 3.64
N PRO A 442 -14.52 -34.81 3.41
CA PRO A 442 -14.27 -35.93 2.50
C PRO A 442 -13.93 -35.40 1.10
N ILE A 443 -12.77 -35.77 0.59
CA ILE A 443 -12.27 -35.34 -0.73
C ILE A 443 -13.08 -36.08 -1.81
N LYS A 444 -13.65 -35.35 -2.77
CA LYS A 444 -14.25 -35.97 -3.97
C LYS A 444 -13.14 -36.55 -4.87
N GLU A 445 -13.38 -37.66 -5.55
CA GLU A 445 -12.43 -38.19 -6.56
C GLU A 445 -12.09 -37.11 -7.60
N GLY A 446 -10.82 -37.02 -8.01
CA GLY A 446 -10.34 -36.06 -9.01
C GLY A 446 -9.89 -34.67 -8.50
N VAL A 447 -9.74 -34.48 -7.18
CA VAL A 447 -9.59 -33.14 -6.59
C VAL A 447 -8.17 -32.78 -6.13
N ILE A 448 -7.82 -31.48 -6.28
CA ILE A 448 -6.58 -30.74 -5.91
C ILE A 448 -6.25 -30.79 -4.39
N SER A 449 -6.13 -31.99 -3.83
CA SER A 449 -5.35 -32.27 -2.62
C SER A 449 -4.03 -32.88 -3.08
N THR A 450 -3.22 -32.09 -3.78
CA THR A 450 -1.88 -32.54 -4.19
C THR A 450 -1.07 -32.73 -2.91
N ARG A 451 -0.80 -34.00 -2.55
CA ARG A 451 0.03 -34.46 -1.39
C ARG A 451 -0.71 -34.75 -0.07
N GLY A 452 -2.00 -35.09 -0.10
CA GLY A 452 -2.68 -35.67 1.08
C GLY A 452 -3.09 -34.67 2.17
N GLU A 453 -3.06 -33.37 1.86
CA GLU A 453 -3.49 -32.28 2.73
C GLU A 453 -4.96 -32.41 3.13
N LYS A 454 -5.24 -32.31 4.43
CA LYS A 454 -6.60 -32.39 4.97
C LYS A 454 -7.24 -31.01 4.95
N LEU A 455 -8.19 -30.77 4.04
CA LEU A 455 -8.83 -29.46 3.89
C LEU A 455 -10.28 -29.52 4.35
N CYS A 456 -10.80 -28.47 4.97
CA CYS A 456 -12.24 -28.30 5.10
C CYS A 456 -12.86 -27.80 3.79
N LYS A 457 -14.18 -27.93 3.65
CA LYS A 457 -14.91 -27.51 2.44
C LYS A 457 -14.66 -26.04 2.11
N TYR A 458 -14.72 -25.18 3.12
CA TYR A 458 -14.50 -23.75 2.95
C TYR A 458 -13.11 -23.41 2.37
N CYS A 459 -12.05 -23.94 2.97
CA CYS A 459 -10.69 -23.67 2.48
C CYS A 459 -10.40 -24.34 1.13
N TYR A 460 -11.07 -25.45 0.84
CA TYR A 460 -11.04 -26.06 -0.48
C TYR A 460 -11.65 -25.13 -1.54
N ASP A 461 -12.82 -24.56 -1.27
CA ASP A 461 -13.48 -23.60 -2.17
C ASP A 461 -12.62 -22.33 -2.38
N ILE A 462 -11.97 -21.83 -1.31
CA ILE A 462 -10.99 -20.73 -1.40
C ILE A 462 -9.87 -21.06 -2.39
N ARG A 463 -9.28 -22.24 -2.24
CA ARG A 463 -8.16 -22.67 -3.07
C ARG A 463 -8.57 -22.76 -4.54
N LEU A 464 -9.75 -23.29 -4.82
CA LEU A 464 -10.30 -23.34 -6.18
C LEU A 464 -10.47 -21.94 -6.77
N ARG A 465 -11.01 -20.99 -5.99
CA ARG A 465 -11.14 -19.60 -6.44
C ARG A 465 -9.79 -18.98 -6.77
N GLY A 466 -8.81 -19.14 -5.89
CA GLY A 466 -7.46 -18.62 -6.09
C GLY A 466 -6.76 -19.24 -7.31
N ALA A 467 -6.91 -20.56 -7.52
CA ALA A 467 -6.40 -21.24 -8.69
C ALA A 467 -7.04 -20.71 -9.99
N LYS A 468 -8.37 -20.55 -10.01
CA LYS A 468 -9.10 -19.99 -11.16
C LYS A 468 -8.64 -18.57 -11.50
N LYS A 469 -8.50 -17.70 -10.49
CA LYS A 469 -8.06 -16.31 -10.68
C LYS A 469 -6.63 -16.22 -11.22
N ARG A 470 -5.74 -17.11 -10.77
CA ARG A 470 -4.36 -17.16 -11.25
C ARG A 470 -4.26 -17.61 -12.70
N HIS A 471 -5.10 -18.55 -13.13
CA HIS A 471 -5.08 -19.07 -14.50
C HIS A 471 -5.49 -18.01 -15.55
N THR A 472 -6.18 -16.94 -15.14
CA THR A 472 -6.57 -15.84 -16.03
C THR A 472 -5.54 -14.70 -16.09
N GLU A 473 -4.40 -14.78 -15.40
CA GLU A 473 -3.37 -13.74 -15.41
C GLU A 473 -2.51 -13.80 -16.68
N GLU A 474 -2.50 -12.71 -17.45
CA GLU A 474 -1.72 -12.59 -18.69
C GLU A 474 -0.20 -12.64 -18.39
N LYS A 475 0.55 -13.48 -19.13
CA LYS A 475 1.99 -13.77 -18.91
C LYS A 475 2.35 -14.21 -17.48
N GLY A 476 1.37 -14.65 -16.67
CA GLY A 476 1.61 -15.07 -15.29
C GLY A 476 2.51 -16.31 -15.21
N THR A 477 3.44 -16.33 -14.26
CA THR A 477 4.06 -17.58 -13.83
C THR A 477 3.06 -18.33 -12.97
N ILE A 478 2.79 -19.59 -13.29
CA ILE A 478 1.74 -20.37 -12.63
C ILE A 478 2.36 -21.28 -11.57
N TRP A 479 3.49 -21.91 -11.89
CA TRP A 479 4.15 -22.95 -11.09
C TRP A 479 5.43 -22.45 -10.42
N LEU A 480 5.81 -23.09 -9.32
CA LEU A 480 7.07 -22.75 -8.64
C LEU A 480 8.29 -23.19 -9.46
N ASP A 481 8.20 -24.34 -10.13
CA ASP A 481 9.24 -24.90 -11.00
C ASP A 481 9.61 -23.96 -12.16
N GLU A 482 8.70 -23.10 -12.58
CA GLU A 482 8.93 -22.06 -13.59
C GLU A 482 9.79 -20.89 -13.08
N LEU A 483 9.97 -20.75 -11.76
CA LEU A 483 10.76 -19.68 -11.14
C LEU A 483 12.22 -20.05 -10.91
N ARG A 484 12.57 -21.34 -10.98
CA ARG A 484 13.92 -21.78 -10.64
C ARG A 484 14.97 -21.16 -11.59
N ASP A 485 16.17 -20.98 -11.08
CA ASP A 485 17.35 -20.79 -11.91
C ASP A 485 17.90 -22.14 -12.41
N GLU A 486 18.99 -22.09 -13.17
CA GLU A 486 19.70 -23.26 -13.70
C GLU A 486 20.20 -24.21 -12.58
N ASN A 487 20.39 -23.69 -11.37
CA ASN A 487 20.86 -24.42 -10.18
C ASN A 487 19.72 -24.92 -9.29
N ASN A 488 18.48 -24.87 -9.78
CA ASN A 488 17.28 -25.30 -9.08
C ASN A 488 16.98 -24.49 -7.79
N ASN A 489 17.40 -23.22 -7.74
CA ASN A 489 17.15 -22.31 -6.64
C ASN A 489 16.07 -21.28 -6.96
N ILE A 490 15.36 -20.83 -5.92
CA ILE A 490 14.41 -19.72 -5.95
C ILE A 490 14.76 -18.77 -4.79
N ALA A 491 14.53 -17.47 -4.98
CA ALA A 491 14.60 -16.45 -3.94
C ALA A 491 13.21 -15.92 -3.60
N LEU A 492 13.01 -15.58 -2.33
CA LEU A 492 11.90 -14.75 -1.85
C LEU A 492 12.46 -13.39 -1.43
N ILE A 493 12.05 -12.34 -2.12
CA ILE A 493 12.30 -10.94 -1.75
C ILE A 493 11.18 -10.51 -0.80
N VAL A 494 11.56 -10.01 0.38
CA VAL A 494 10.66 -9.49 1.41
C VAL A 494 10.93 -8.01 1.57
N GLY A 495 9.98 -7.14 1.22
CA GLY A 495 10.09 -5.71 1.42
C GLY A 495 9.18 -5.23 2.54
N LYS A 496 9.69 -4.35 3.40
CA LYS A 496 8.92 -3.74 4.50
C LYS A 496 9.33 -2.30 4.76
N MET A 497 8.44 -1.35 4.52
CA MET A 497 8.64 0.04 4.94
C MET A 497 8.38 0.19 6.45
N THR A 498 9.15 1.02 7.15
CA THR A 498 8.95 1.26 8.58
C THR A 498 9.36 2.69 8.97
N PRO A 499 8.67 3.38 9.91
CA PRO A 499 7.47 2.99 10.65
C PRO A 499 6.16 3.37 9.97
N ILE A 500 5.60 2.46 9.15
CA ILE A 500 4.30 2.64 8.48
C ILE A 500 3.22 3.05 9.48
N GLN A 501 3.18 2.44 10.66
CA GLN A 501 2.09 2.67 11.62
C GLN A 501 2.11 4.08 12.23
N LYS A 502 3.27 4.73 12.32
CA LYS A 502 3.36 6.12 12.77
C LYS A 502 2.89 7.10 11.69
N TRP A 503 3.03 6.75 10.42
CA TRP A 503 2.47 7.50 9.29
C TRP A 503 0.96 7.31 9.17
N LEU A 504 0.49 6.06 9.15
CA LEU A 504 -0.94 5.73 9.01
C LEU A 504 -1.78 6.13 10.23
N SER A 505 -1.18 6.37 11.40
CA SER A 505 -1.86 6.92 12.58
C SER A 505 -1.88 8.45 12.60
N GLY A 506 -1.16 9.11 11.69
CA GLY A 506 -1.02 10.55 11.64
C GLY A 506 0.05 11.14 12.57
N GLU A 507 0.72 10.33 13.41
CA GLU A 507 1.75 10.81 14.33
C GLU A 507 2.90 11.52 13.60
N LEU A 508 3.43 10.92 12.53
CA LEU A 508 4.51 11.53 11.74
C LEU A 508 4.01 12.63 10.80
N VAL A 509 2.71 12.66 10.47
CA VAL A 509 2.12 13.80 9.76
C VAL A 509 2.14 15.04 10.65
N GLU A 510 1.73 14.91 11.92
CA GLU A 510 1.75 16.00 12.90
C GLU A 510 3.17 16.47 13.20
N LYS A 511 4.09 15.52 13.39
CA LYS A 511 5.44 15.82 13.86
C LYS A 511 6.40 16.21 12.73
N ALA A 512 6.31 15.57 11.57
CA ALA A 512 7.36 15.66 10.56
C ALA A 512 6.94 16.37 9.26
N MET A 513 5.64 16.53 8.98
CA MET A 513 5.18 17.42 7.92
C MET A 513 4.89 18.81 8.49
N ARG A 514 5.36 19.85 7.81
CA ARG A 514 5.26 21.23 8.28
C ARG A 514 4.29 22.05 7.45
N THR A 515 3.79 23.14 8.02
CA THR A 515 2.89 24.11 7.38
C THR A 515 3.63 25.39 7.03
N VAL A 516 2.93 26.35 6.43
CA VAL A 516 3.48 27.68 6.12
C VAL A 516 4.07 28.41 7.34
N PHE A 517 3.68 28.06 8.57
CA PHE A 517 4.28 28.63 9.79
C PHE A 517 5.79 28.39 9.91
N CYS A 518 6.32 27.34 9.28
CA CYS A 518 7.74 27.06 9.27
C CYS A 518 8.52 27.86 8.21
N ASN A 519 7.83 28.44 7.22
CA ASN A 519 8.47 29.24 6.18
C ASN A 519 8.63 30.70 6.67
N PRO A 520 9.86 31.21 6.84
CA PRO A 520 10.10 32.53 7.44
C PRO A 520 9.60 33.69 6.56
N VAL A 521 9.51 33.48 5.24
CA VAL A 521 9.07 34.51 4.29
C VAL A 521 7.56 34.43 4.10
N LYS A 522 7.04 33.24 3.78
CA LYS A 522 5.64 33.04 3.40
C LYS A 522 4.70 32.98 4.61
N GLY A 523 5.18 32.50 5.75
CA GLY A 523 4.40 32.39 6.99
C GLY A 523 4.34 33.65 7.85
N LYS A 524 5.03 34.73 7.44
CA LYS A 524 5.22 35.94 8.26
C LYS A 524 3.90 36.52 8.77
N GLY A 525 2.87 36.58 7.91
CA GLY A 525 1.56 37.14 8.27
C GLY A 525 0.83 36.35 9.36
N LYS A 526 0.86 35.01 9.29
CA LYS A 526 0.31 34.13 10.33
C LYS A 526 1.11 34.20 11.62
N ILE A 527 2.43 34.27 11.54
CA ILE A 527 3.31 34.40 12.71
C ILE A 527 3.00 35.72 13.45
N GLU A 528 2.87 36.82 12.72
CA GLU A 528 2.48 38.12 13.27
C GLU A 528 1.11 38.07 13.96
N LYS A 529 0.12 37.39 13.35
CA LYS A 529 -1.21 37.20 13.97
C LYS A 529 -1.11 36.41 15.27
N VAL A 530 -0.33 35.33 15.33
CA VAL A 530 -0.12 34.55 16.57
C VAL A 530 0.59 35.39 17.63
N ASN A 531 1.57 36.21 17.26
CA ASN A 531 2.24 37.11 18.19
C ASN A 531 1.30 38.15 18.83
N LYS A 532 0.13 38.42 18.22
CA LYS A 532 -0.90 39.27 18.83
C LYS A 532 -1.53 38.66 20.09
N ILE A 533 -1.26 37.39 20.44
CA ILE A 533 -1.68 36.79 21.72
C ILE A 533 -1.23 37.65 22.91
N ARG A 534 -0.06 38.30 22.85
CA ARG A 534 0.37 39.24 23.91
C ARG A 534 -0.64 40.36 24.13
N GLY A 535 -1.26 40.85 23.04
CA GLY A 535 -2.30 41.87 23.09
C GLY A 535 -3.62 41.37 23.68
N LEU A 536 -3.93 40.07 23.61
CA LEU A 536 -5.16 39.50 24.19
C LEU A 536 -5.23 39.65 25.70
N PHE A 537 -4.09 39.55 26.37
CA PHE A 537 -3.99 39.67 27.82
C PHE A 537 -3.78 41.11 28.29
N LYS A 538 -3.50 42.05 27.36
CA LYS A 538 -3.25 43.48 27.67
C LYS A 538 -4.39 44.40 27.21
N ALA A 539 -5.26 43.97 26.30
CA ALA A 539 -6.33 44.78 25.74
C ALA A 539 -7.68 44.56 26.47
N GLU A 540 -8.50 45.60 26.51
CA GLU A 540 -9.86 45.56 27.06
C GLU A 540 -10.93 45.70 25.94
N ASN A 541 -12.17 45.27 26.25
CA ASN A 541 -13.37 45.51 25.44
C ASN A 541 -13.24 45.04 23.96
N ASN A 542 -13.76 45.84 23.02
CA ASN A 542 -13.85 45.48 21.58
C ASN A 542 -12.50 45.18 20.92
N ALA A 543 -11.40 45.77 21.42
CA ALA A 543 -10.07 45.50 20.91
C ALA A 543 -9.66 44.04 21.19
N LYS A 544 -9.99 43.51 22.38
CA LYS A 544 -9.73 42.11 22.75
C LYS A 544 -10.48 41.14 21.84
N VAL A 545 -11.74 41.43 21.50
CA VAL A 545 -12.55 40.61 20.59
C VAL A 545 -11.96 40.58 19.18
N LYS A 546 -11.54 41.74 18.66
CA LYS A 546 -10.92 41.83 17.33
C LYS A 546 -9.59 41.07 17.26
N ILE A 547 -8.75 41.20 18.28
CA ILE A 547 -7.49 40.46 18.37
C ILE A 547 -7.76 38.96 18.48
N TYR A 548 -8.77 38.55 19.26
CA TYR A 548 -9.13 37.14 19.40
C TYR A 548 -9.56 36.54 18.07
N GLU A 549 -10.39 37.24 17.31
CA GLU A 549 -10.80 36.78 15.98
C GLU A 549 -9.64 36.72 14.98
N ASP A 550 -8.70 37.66 15.04
CA ASP A 550 -7.47 37.62 14.22
C ASP A 550 -6.60 36.38 14.56
N VAL A 551 -6.35 36.12 15.84
CA VAL A 551 -5.58 34.96 16.32
C VAL A 551 -6.32 33.66 15.99
N ARG A 552 -7.62 33.58 16.33
CA ARG A 552 -8.49 32.45 16.05
C ARG A 552 -8.47 32.11 14.56
N ARG A 553 -8.57 33.09 13.66
CA ARG A 553 -8.50 32.87 12.21
C ARG A 553 -7.16 32.29 11.77
N ALA A 554 -6.05 32.68 12.41
CA ALA A 554 -4.73 32.14 12.11
C ALA A 554 -4.57 30.68 12.57
N ILE A 555 -5.11 30.31 13.73
CA ILE A 555 -4.88 29.00 14.36
C ILE A 555 -6.04 27.99 14.22
N ARG A 556 -7.19 28.39 13.64
CA ARG A 556 -8.42 27.55 13.63
C ARG A 556 -8.29 26.15 13.01
N HIS A 557 -7.31 25.95 12.15
CA HIS A 557 -6.97 24.67 11.54
C HIS A 557 -6.34 23.67 12.53
N LYS A 558 -5.98 24.13 13.74
CA LYS A 558 -5.43 23.32 14.83
C LYS A 558 -6.33 23.31 16.07
N PRO A 559 -7.05 22.20 16.32
CA PRO A 559 -7.92 22.07 17.50
C PRO A 559 -7.17 22.27 18.81
N ASP A 560 -6.01 21.63 18.95
CA ASP A 560 -5.24 21.66 20.20
C ASP A 560 -4.74 23.07 20.52
N ALA A 561 -4.34 23.84 19.50
CA ALA A 561 -3.94 25.24 19.66
C ALA A 561 -5.12 26.13 20.08
N LEU A 562 -6.31 25.92 19.49
CA LEU A 562 -7.53 26.62 19.89
C LEU A 562 -7.96 26.28 21.32
N LYS A 563 -7.89 25.01 21.70
CA LYS A 563 -8.23 24.53 23.04
C LYS A 563 -7.29 25.16 24.07
N LEU A 564 -5.99 25.08 23.82
CA LEU A 564 -4.96 25.68 24.67
C LEU A 564 -5.16 27.19 24.84
N LEU A 565 -5.45 27.91 23.75
CA LEU A 565 -5.72 29.34 23.80
C LEU A 565 -6.96 29.67 24.65
N LYS A 566 -8.06 28.93 24.47
CA LYS A 566 -9.31 29.14 25.22
C LYS A 566 -9.14 28.88 26.71
N GLU A 567 -8.43 27.81 27.07
CA GLU A 567 -8.12 27.47 28.47
C GLU A 567 -7.33 28.61 29.13
N LYS A 568 -6.32 29.16 28.46
CA LYS A 568 -5.50 30.25 29.00
C LYS A 568 -6.19 31.61 29.06
N ILE A 569 -7.07 31.95 28.12
CA ILE A 569 -7.81 33.22 28.16
C ILE A 569 -8.75 33.31 29.38
N GLY A 570 -9.16 32.18 29.95
CA GLY A 570 -10.00 32.12 31.15
C GLY A 570 -9.24 32.44 32.46
N GLU A 571 -7.92 32.53 32.44
CA GLU A 571 -7.09 32.79 33.62
C GLU A 571 -6.97 34.30 33.90
N SER A 572 -7.14 34.72 35.16
CA SER A 572 -7.25 36.13 35.55
C SER A 572 -5.90 36.86 35.69
N ASN A 573 -4.80 36.12 35.85
CA ASN A 573 -3.45 36.65 36.06
C ASN A 573 -2.43 35.70 35.42
N ILE A 574 -1.92 36.05 34.23
CA ILE A 574 -0.88 35.30 33.52
C ILE A 574 0.38 36.17 33.39
N SER A 575 1.55 35.61 33.70
CA SER A 575 2.82 36.34 33.60
C SER A 575 3.28 36.50 32.15
N ASP A 576 4.13 37.49 31.86
CA ASP A 576 4.71 37.67 30.51
C ASP A 576 5.51 36.42 30.04
N GLY A 577 6.14 35.68 30.97
CA GLY A 577 6.82 34.41 30.67
C GLY A 577 5.87 33.29 30.28
N GLU A 578 4.71 33.19 30.93
CA GLU A 578 3.67 32.22 30.55
C GLU A 578 2.99 32.58 29.22
N ILE A 579 2.82 33.87 28.94
CA ILE A 579 2.35 34.33 27.63
C ILE A 579 3.36 33.92 26.54
N GLN A 580 4.65 34.07 26.80
CA GLN A 580 5.69 33.66 25.86
C GLN A 580 5.65 32.15 25.60
N ASN A 581 5.55 31.33 26.65
CA ASN A 581 5.42 29.89 26.55
C ASN A 581 4.14 29.47 25.79
N LEU A 582 3.02 30.16 26.01
CA LEU A 582 1.78 29.94 25.26
C LEU A 582 1.98 30.22 23.77
N ILE A 583 2.63 31.33 23.41
CA ILE A 583 2.93 31.67 22.01
C ILE A 583 3.79 30.59 21.36
N GLU A 584 4.84 30.13 22.05
CA GLU A 584 5.74 29.07 21.55
C GLU A 584 5.00 27.76 21.32
N LYS A 585 4.18 27.31 22.29
CA LYS A 585 3.36 26.09 22.15
C LYS A 585 2.32 26.19 21.04
N VAL A 586 1.63 27.34 20.92
CA VAL A 586 0.67 27.57 19.83
C VAL A 586 1.38 27.55 18.49
N PHE A 587 2.57 28.16 18.39
CA PHE A 587 3.38 28.14 17.19
C PHE A 587 3.79 26.71 16.81
N GLU A 588 4.31 25.92 17.76
CA GLU A 588 4.71 24.52 17.56
C GLU A 588 3.53 23.66 17.04
N LEU A 589 2.37 23.76 17.68
CA LEU A 589 1.15 23.05 17.27
C LEU A 589 0.70 23.45 15.85
N CYS A 590 0.83 24.72 15.50
CA CYS A 590 0.51 25.24 14.16
C CYS A 590 1.56 24.92 13.09
N SER A 591 2.81 24.66 13.49
CA SER A 591 3.89 24.27 12.59
C SER A 591 3.69 22.86 12.01
N GLY A 592 3.11 21.91 12.76
CA GLY A 592 2.82 20.56 12.27
C GLY A 592 1.63 20.51 11.31
N ASN A 593 1.60 19.59 10.35
CA ASN A 593 0.43 19.39 9.48
C ASN A 593 -0.66 18.57 10.19
N THR A 594 -1.91 18.61 9.72
CA THR A 594 -3.02 17.85 10.34
C THR A 594 -3.24 16.53 9.60
N PRO A 595 -3.41 15.40 10.29
CA PRO A 595 -3.65 14.10 9.66
C PRO A 595 -5.11 13.94 9.24
N SER A 596 -5.54 14.76 8.29
CA SER A 596 -6.90 14.67 7.74
C SER A 596 -7.16 13.30 7.07
N PRO A 597 -8.42 12.87 6.93
CA PRO A 597 -8.75 11.63 6.23
C PRO A 597 -8.19 11.55 4.82
N SER A 598 -8.28 12.65 4.06
CA SER A 598 -7.75 12.78 2.70
C SER A 598 -6.24 12.52 2.67
N ARG A 599 -5.48 13.15 3.59
CA ARG A 599 -4.03 12.97 3.69
C ARG A 599 -3.63 11.57 4.16
N LEU A 600 -4.34 11.01 5.15
CA LEU A 600 -4.09 9.64 5.62
C LEU A 600 -4.40 8.60 4.54
N ARG A 601 -5.45 8.82 3.73
CA ARG A 601 -5.76 7.96 2.58
C ARG A 601 -4.69 8.08 1.51
N ARG A 602 -4.25 9.29 1.16
CA ARG A 602 -3.13 9.52 0.23
C ARG A 602 -1.86 8.78 0.68
N ILE A 603 -1.49 8.87 1.96
CA ILE A 603 -0.36 8.13 2.53
C ILE A 603 -0.52 6.62 2.33
N TRP A 604 -1.69 6.08 2.65
CA TRP A 604 -1.98 4.66 2.44
C TRP A 604 -1.87 4.24 0.97
N GLN A 605 -2.40 5.07 0.06
CA GLN A 605 -2.34 4.84 -1.38
C GLN A 605 -0.90 4.86 -1.88
N GLU A 606 -0.06 5.81 -1.47
CA GLU A 606 1.36 5.87 -1.85
C GLU A 606 2.13 4.61 -1.41
N PHE A 607 1.83 4.08 -0.22
CA PHE A 607 2.46 2.84 0.25
C PHE A 607 1.97 1.58 -0.48
N MET A 608 0.67 1.53 -0.81
CA MET A 608 0.14 0.46 -1.67
C MET A 608 0.75 0.54 -3.07
N GLN A 609 0.75 1.72 -3.67
CA GLN A 609 1.28 1.98 -5.00
C GLN A 609 2.76 1.62 -5.07
N PHE A 610 3.57 2.00 -4.09
CA PHE A 610 4.98 1.60 -4.04
C PHE A 610 5.16 0.08 -4.08
N SER A 611 4.29 -0.69 -3.42
CA SER A 611 4.37 -2.15 -3.40
C SER A 611 3.91 -2.77 -4.72
N GLU A 612 2.95 -2.15 -5.41
CA GLU A 612 2.53 -2.52 -6.76
C GLU A 612 3.57 -2.16 -7.83
N ASP A 613 4.16 -0.97 -7.72
CA ASP A 613 5.23 -0.48 -8.57
C ASP A 613 6.50 -1.33 -8.41
N SER A 614 6.77 -1.83 -7.20
CA SER A 614 7.87 -2.75 -6.95
C SER A 614 7.71 -4.00 -7.81
N GLU A 615 6.55 -4.67 -7.77
CA GLU A 615 6.26 -5.82 -8.64
C GLU A 615 6.36 -5.46 -10.12
N THR A 616 5.78 -4.33 -10.52
CA THR A 616 5.77 -3.88 -11.91
C THR A 616 7.20 -3.65 -12.41
N SER A 617 8.04 -2.99 -11.62
CA SER A 617 9.46 -2.77 -11.90
C SER A 617 10.23 -4.07 -12.06
N LEU A 618 9.94 -5.08 -11.22
CA LEU A 618 10.55 -6.40 -11.35
C LEU A 618 10.10 -7.10 -12.64
N LYS A 619 8.81 -7.03 -12.98
CA LYS A 619 8.28 -7.61 -14.23
C LYS A 619 8.94 -6.94 -15.46
N SER A 620 9.02 -5.62 -15.47
CA SER A 620 9.66 -4.84 -16.54
C SER A 620 11.13 -5.18 -16.74
N PHE A 621 11.88 -5.49 -15.67
CA PHE A 621 13.27 -5.95 -15.80
C PHE A 621 13.41 -7.17 -16.73
N PHE A 622 12.53 -8.18 -16.59
CA PHE A 622 12.59 -9.37 -17.43
C PHE A 622 12.21 -9.07 -18.88
N GLU A 623 11.33 -8.10 -19.12
CA GLU A 623 10.96 -7.66 -20.47
C GLU A 623 12.11 -6.89 -21.12
N GLU A 624 12.70 -5.92 -20.41
CA GLU A 624 13.85 -5.11 -20.85
C GLU A 624 15.06 -5.96 -21.20
N GLN A 625 15.37 -6.95 -20.35
CA GLN A 625 16.52 -7.85 -20.54
C GLN A 625 16.22 -9.02 -21.50
N LYS A 626 15.02 -9.07 -22.10
CA LYS A 626 14.56 -10.16 -22.99
C LYS A 626 14.64 -11.55 -22.33
N LEU A 627 14.41 -11.61 -21.01
CA LEU A 627 14.44 -12.81 -20.18
C LEU A 627 13.05 -13.45 -20.03
N ILE A 628 12.13 -13.18 -20.96
CA ILE A 628 10.80 -13.78 -21.00
C ILE A 628 10.95 -15.30 -21.27
N ARG A 629 10.29 -16.11 -20.46
CA ARG A 629 10.31 -17.58 -20.57
C ARG A 629 9.09 -18.10 -21.33
N LYS A 630 9.14 -19.35 -21.75
CA LYS A 630 8.13 -19.97 -22.62
C LYS A 630 7.54 -21.21 -21.95
N ARG A 631 6.22 -21.34 -22.04
CA ARG A 631 5.49 -22.59 -21.84
C ARG A 631 5.09 -23.14 -23.19
N ILE A 632 5.35 -24.42 -23.42
CA ILE A 632 5.07 -25.11 -24.67
C ILE A 632 3.87 -26.03 -24.45
N LYS A 633 2.83 -25.84 -25.27
CA LYS A 633 1.66 -26.69 -25.33
C LYS A 633 1.78 -27.58 -26.57
N MET A 634 1.86 -28.88 -26.35
CA MET A 634 2.14 -29.90 -27.36
C MET A 634 0.95 -30.84 -27.47
N LYS A 635 0.65 -31.27 -28.68
CA LYS A 635 -0.27 -32.37 -28.94
C LYS A 635 0.53 -33.62 -29.20
N VAL A 636 0.13 -34.73 -28.59
CA VAL A 636 0.84 -36.01 -28.69
C VAL A 636 -0.02 -37.10 -29.33
N ASP A 637 0.62 -38.11 -29.89
CA ASP A 637 -0.06 -39.29 -30.41
C ASP A 637 -0.51 -40.23 -29.28
N GLY A 638 -1.49 -41.08 -29.58
CA GLY A 638 -2.02 -42.08 -28.65
C GLY A 638 -3.15 -41.59 -27.74
N GLU A 639 -3.99 -42.54 -27.30
CA GLU A 639 -4.95 -42.31 -26.23
C GLU A 639 -4.25 -42.46 -24.87
N ILE A 640 -3.96 -41.33 -24.23
CA ILE A 640 -3.65 -41.31 -22.79
C ILE A 640 -4.92 -41.76 -22.08
N LYS A 641 -4.96 -43.04 -21.66
CA LYS A 641 -6.11 -43.68 -21.03
C LYS A 641 -6.39 -43.09 -19.65
N LYS A 642 -6.88 -41.86 -19.58
CA LYS A 642 -7.46 -41.19 -18.40
C LYS A 642 -8.20 -39.93 -18.84
N LYS A 643 -9.35 -39.69 -18.22
CA LYS A 643 -10.12 -38.45 -18.37
C LYS A 643 -9.61 -37.48 -17.30
N GLU A 644 -9.19 -36.29 -17.74
CA GLU A 644 -8.88 -35.11 -16.94
C GLU A 644 -7.43 -34.98 -16.41
N TYR A 645 -7.18 -33.77 -15.90
CA TYR A 645 -5.90 -33.13 -15.59
C TYR A 645 -4.89 -33.99 -14.80
N MET A 646 -3.65 -34.13 -15.29
CA MET A 646 -2.59 -34.92 -14.62
C MET A 646 -1.23 -34.21 -14.61
N LEU A 647 -0.40 -34.51 -13.61
CA LEU A 647 0.98 -34.03 -13.48
C LEU A 647 1.97 -35.20 -13.59
N GLY A 648 3.10 -34.97 -14.26
CA GLY A 648 4.18 -35.94 -14.37
C GLY A 648 5.53 -35.27 -14.64
N ASP A 649 6.61 -36.02 -14.46
CA ASP A 649 7.94 -35.60 -14.89
C ASP A 649 8.22 -36.19 -16.27
N ALA A 650 8.70 -35.37 -17.20
CA ALA A 650 8.91 -35.76 -18.58
C ALA A 650 10.38 -35.71 -19.00
N LYS A 651 10.75 -36.65 -19.87
CA LYS A 651 11.98 -36.65 -20.64
C LYS A 651 11.65 -36.56 -22.12
N LEU A 652 12.38 -35.72 -22.84
CA LEU A 652 12.31 -35.58 -24.28
C LEU A 652 13.58 -36.20 -24.87
N GLU A 653 13.45 -37.29 -25.63
CA GLU A 653 14.59 -38.04 -26.18
C GLU A 653 15.64 -38.40 -25.11
N GLY A 654 15.17 -38.92 -23.97
CA GLY A 654 16.02 -39.29 -22.82
C GLY A 654 16.57 -38.13 -21.98
N LYS A 655 16.41 -36.86 -22.41
CA LYS A 655 16.82 -35.67 -21.65
C LYS A 655 15.68 -35.15 -20.79
N ASP A 656 15.95 -34.87 -19.52
CA ASP A 656 14.95 -34.33 -18.59
C ASP A 656 14.50 -32.92 -19.01
N ILE A 657 13.19 -32.72 -19.10
CA ILE A 657 12.56 -31.40 -19.29
C ILE A 657 11.64 -31.04 -18.09
N GLY A 658 11.56 -31.92 -17.11
CA GLY A 658 10.86 -31.80 -15.84
C GLY A 658 9.34 -31.83 -15.92
N CYS A 659 8.68 -31.04 -15.06
CA CYS A 659 7.24 -31.16 -14.84
C CYS A 659 6.42 -30.80 -16.08
N VAL A 660 5.44 -31.66 -16.41
CA VAL A 660 4.45 -31.46 -17.47
C VAL A 660 3.03 -31.71 -16.95
N ILE A 661 2.07 -31.16 -17.67
CA ILE A 661 0.64 -31.21 -17.34
C ILE A 661 -0.13 -31.79 -18.52
N TYR A 662 -0.96 -32.81 -18.29
CA TYR A 662 -1.96 -33.25 -19.26
C TYR A 662 -3.23 -32.41 -19.09
N GLU A 663 -3.71 -31.76 -20.15
CA GLU A 663 -4.91 -30.90 -20.12
C GLU A 663 -6.15 -31.56 -20.78
N GLY A 664 -6.08 -32.84 -21.13
CA GLY A 664 -7.11 -33.51 -21.94
C GLY A 664 -6.82 -33.41 -23.44
N GLU A 665 -7.63 -34.08 -24.26
CA GLU A 665 -7.56 -34.02 -25.73
C GLU A 665 -6.15 -34.27 -26.31
N ARG A 666 -5.38 -35.18 -25.70
CA ARG A 666 -3.98 -35.51 -26.09
C ARG A 666 -3.03 -34.31 -26.01
N THR A 667 -3.33 -33.35 -25.14
CA THR A 667 -2.54 -32.12 -25.01
C THR A 667 -1.71 -32.11 -23.73
N ILE A 668 -0.45 -31.73 -23.87
CA ILE A 668 0.55 -31.67 -22.79
C ILE A 668 1.14 -30.26 -22.74
N LEU A 669 1.14 -29.66 -21.55
CA LEU A 669 1.69 -28.34 -21.28
C LEU A 669 2.95 -28.48 -20.41
N THR A 670 4.05 -27.84 -20.80
CA THR A 670 5.24 -27.75 -19.94
C THR A 670 4.97 -26.85 -18.73
N ALA A 671 5.45 -27.24 -17.55
CA ALA A 671 5.29 -26.50 -16.30
C ALA A 671 6.62 -26.38 -15.54
N ASN A 672 7.71 -26.12 -16.27
CA ASN A 672 9.07 -26.04 -15.73
C ASN A 672 9.89 -24.99 -16.50
N TYR A 673 11.00 -24.54 -15.91
CA TYR A 673 12.01 -23.81 -16.67
C TYR A 673 12.66 -24.75 -17.71
N LEU A 674 12.53 -24.39 -19.00
CA LEU A 674 13.00 -25.16 -20.15
C LEU A 674 14.48 -24.88 -20.48
N ASP A 675 15.35 -25.17 -19.52
CA ASP A 675 16.81 -24.95 -19.59
C ASP A 675 17.60 -26.10 -20.22
N THR A 676 16.92 -27.16 -20.66
CA THR A 676 17.54 -28.31 -21.33
C THR A 676 18.05 -27.96 -22.72
N GLU A 677 19.32 -28.28 -22.99
CA GLU A 677 19.97 -28.01 -24.29
C GLU A 677 19.62 -29.05 -25.36
N PHE A 678 19.27 -28.57 -26.55
CA PHE A 678 19.11 -29.35 -27.77
C PHE A 678 19.95 -28.75 -28.89
N GLU A 679 20.19 -29.54 -29.92
CA GLU A 679 20.83 -29.09 -31.15
C GLU A 679 19.79 -29.11 -32.27
N PHE A 680 19.73 -28.02 -33.02
CA PHE A 680 18.80 -27.82 -34.14
C PHE A 680 19.45 -26.87 -35.14
N ASP A 681 19.43 -27.24 -36.42
CA ASP A 681 20.00 -26.44 -37.52
C ASP A 681 21.45 -25.96 -37.29
N GLY A 682 22.27 -26.81 -36.68
CA GLY A 682 23.68 -26.50 -36.38
C GLY A 682 23.90 -25.60 -35.16
N GLU A 683 22.84 -25.17 -34.47
CA GLU A 683 22.93 -24.40 -33.24
C GLU A 683 22.50 -25.24 -32.03
N LYS A 684 23.33 -25.24 -30.98
CA LYS A 684 23.02 -25.89 -29.70
C LYS A 684 22.59 -24.83 -28.68
N GLN A 685 21.32 -24.85 -28.29
CA GLN A 685 20.72 -23.86 -27.39
C GLN A 685 19.74 -24.51 -26.41
N LYS A 686 19.33 -23.77 -25.37
CA LYS A 686 18.27 -24.24 -24.46
C LYS A 686 16.91 -24.16 -25.16
N LEU A 687 15.97 -25.06 -24.83
CA LEU A 687 14.60 -25.01 -25.37
C LEU A 687 13.93 -23.65 -25.20
N ASN A 688 14.18 -22.96 -24.08
CA ASN A 688 13.63 -21.63 -23.84
C ASN A 688 14.18 -20.53 -24.79
N GLU A 689 15.33 -20.74 -25.43
CA GLU A 689 16.04 -19.75 -26.25
C GLU A 689 15.60 -19.77 -27.72
N TYR A 690 15.29 -20.95 -28.27
CA TYR A 690 14.83 -21.13 -29.66
C TYR A 690 13.61 -20.29 -30.05
N SER A 691 13.51 -19.87 -31.33
CA SER A 691 12.34 -19.14 -31.83
C SER A 691 11.06 -19.98 -31.78
N LYS A 692 9.88 -19.36 -31.97
CA LYS A 692 8.61 -20.09 -31.95
C LYS A 692 8.52 -21.07 -33.12
N GLU A 693 9.08 -20.67 -34.26
CA GLU A 693 9.15 -21.44 -35.48
C GLU A 693 10.10 -22.64 -35.29
N ASP A 694 11.31 -22.40 -34.78
CA ASP A 694 12.29 -23.47 -34.53
C ASP A 694 11.76 -24.49 -33.53
N LEU A 695 11.06 -24.07 -32.47
CA LEU A 695 10.46 -24.98 -31.50
C LEU A 695 9.39 -25.89 -32.12
N LYS A 696 8.60 -25.37 -33.06
CA LYS A 696 7.59 -26.18 -33.76
C LYS A 696 8.25 -27.29 -34.58
N ASP A 697 9.32 -26.97 -35.27
CA ASP A 697 10.04 -27.92 -36.13
C ASP A 697 10.91 -28.89 -35.32
N LEU A 698 11.64 -28.38 -34.32
CA LEU A 698 12.51 -29.16 -33.43
C LEU A 698 11.74 -30.23 -32.64
N LEU A 699 10.56 -29.89 -32.12
CA LEU A 699 9.81 -30.79 -31.24
C LEU A 699 8.95 -31.79 -32.01
N LYS A 700 8.60 -31.49 -33.27
CA LYS A 700 7.74 -32.35 -34.07
C LYS A 700 8.36 -33.72 -34.28
N GLY A 701 7.63 -34.76 -33.90
CA GLY A 701 8.03 -36.14 -34.06
C GLY A 701 8.98 -36.69 -33.00
N LYS A 702 9.40 -35.89 -32.01
CA LYS A 702 10.20 -36.37 -30.88
C LYS A 702 9.37 -37.18 -29.89
N ILE A 703 10.04 -38.10 -29.20
CA ILE A 703 9.46 -38.99 -28.20
C ILE A 703 9.52 -38.33 -26.82
N LEU A 704 8.37 -38.29 -26.16
CA LEU A 704 8.17 -37.81 -24.82
C LEU A 704 7.87 -38.98 -23.88
N GLU A 705 8.79 -39.25 -22.97
CA GLU A 705 8.64 -40.24 -21.90
C GLU A 705 8.16 -39.53 -20.62
N ILE A 706 6.99 -39.88 -20.10
CA ILE A 706 6.38 -39.23 -18.95
C ILE A 706 6.17 -40.24 -17.85
N LYS A 707 6.66 -39.91 -16.64
CA LYS A 707 6.35 -40.61 -15.41
C LYS A 707 5.32 -39.80 -14.63
N TRP A 708 4.08 -40.27 -14.62
CA TRP A 708 2.98 -39.62 -13.92
C TRP A 708 3.09 -39.78 -12.40
N TYR A 709 2.59 -38.79 -11.67
CA TYR A 709 2.65 -38.79 -10.21
C TYR A 709 1.74 -39.82 -9.53
N ASP A 710 0.84 -40.45 -10.28
CA ASP A 710 0.09 -41.61 -9.82
C ASP A 710 0.86 -42.94 -9.96
N GLY A 711 2.11 -42.88 -10.44
CA GLY A 711 3.00 -44.02 -10.62
C GLY A 711 2.92 -44.69 -11.99
N THR A 712 2.02 -44.26 -12.88
CA THR A 712 1.97 -44.75 -14.26
C THR A 712 3.00 -44.07 -15.15
N SER A 713 3.35 -44.70 -16.27
CA SER A 713 4.24 -44.11 -17.29
C SER A 713 3.58 -44.12 -18.65
N THR A 714 3.95 -43.16 -19.50
CA THR A 714 3.47 -43.05 -20.88
C THR A 714 4.61 -42.61 -21.77
N GLU A 715 4.69 -43.21 -22.95
CA GLU A 715 5.58 -42.77 -24.02
C GLU A 715 4.68 -42.31 -25.17
N ALA A 716 4.89 -41.09 -25.65
CA ALA A 716 4.07 -40.49 -26.70
C ALA A 716 4.93 -39.63 -27.62
N LYS A 717 4.63 -39.65 -28.91
CA LYS A 717 5.28 -38.84 -29.93
C LYS A 717 4.57 -37.51 -30.08
N ILE A 718 5.33 -36.43 -30.20
CA ILE A 718 4.77 -35.09 -30.40
C ILE A 718 4.27 -34.94 -31.85
N GLU A 719 2.97 -34.71 -32.04
CA GLU A 719 2.36 -34.44 -33.35
C GLU A 719 2.65 -33.01 -33.81
N GLU A 720 2.43 -32.04 -32.91
CA GLU A 720 2.60 -30.62 -33.16
C GLU A 720 2.73 -29.82 -31.86
N VAL A 721 3.32 -28.63 -31.95
CA VAL A 721 3.26 -27.61 -30.90
C VAL A 721 2.05 -26.70 -31.16
N VAL A 722 1.03 -26.85 -30.32
CA VAL A 722 -0.27 -26.16 -30.40
C VAL A 722 -0.15 -24.69 -30.03
N ASN A 723 0.58 -24.39 -28.95
CA ASN A 723 0.74 -23.02 -28.46
C ASN A 723 2.09 -22.84 -27.77
N ILE A 724 2.61 -21.61 -27.80
CA ILE A 724 3.79 -21.21 -27.02
C ILE A 724 3.43 -19.92 -26.26
N GLU A 725 3.30 -20.04 -24.95
CA GLU A 725 2.85 -18.98 -24.06
C GLU A 725 4.04 -18.33 -23.36
N PRO A 726 4.25 -17.01 -23.53
CA PRO A 726 5.28 -16.30 -22.79
C PRO A 726 4.89 -16.11 -21.32
N TYR A 727 5.86 -16.17 -20.41
CA TYR A 727 5.68 -15.82 -19.01
C TYR A 727 6.90 -15.10 -18.42
N ILE A 728 6.66 -14.30 -17.39
CA ILE A 728 7.70 -13.59 -16.64
C ILE A 728 7.94 -14.34 -15.32
N PRO A 729 9.18 -14.79 -15.01
CA PRO A 729 9.48 -15.61 -13.82
C PRO A 729 9.52 -14.76 -12.53
N VAL A 730 8.44 -14.03 -12.25
CA VAL A 730 8.22 -13.27 -11.02
C VAL A 730 6.83 -13.61 -10.52
N VAL A 731 6.74 -13.93 -9.22
CA VAL A 731 5.46 -14.24 -8.59
C VAL A 731 5.31 -13.46 -7.29
N PRO A 732 4.43 -12.45 -7.23
CA PRO A 732 4.07 -11.87 -5.94
C PRO A 732 3.37 -12.94 -5.09
N VAL A 733 3.95 -13.28 -3.95
CA VAL A 733 3.25 -14.05 -2.91
C VAL A 733 2.10 -13.19 -2.38
N TYR A 734 2.45 -11.96 -2.00
CA TYR A 734 1.50 -10.91 -1.67
C TYR A 734 2.14 -9.53 -1.80
N LYS A 735 1.27 -8.52 -1.91
CA LYS A 735 1.61 -7.10 -1.81
C LYS A 735 0.52 -6.39 -1.02
N THR A 736 0.93 -5.53 -0.11
CA THR A 736 0.06 -4.72 0.74
C THR A 736 0.76 -3.41 1.10
N VAL A 737 0.25 -2.67 2.07
CA VAL A 737 0.64 -1.29 2.37
C VAL A 737 2.11 -1.23 2.79
N GLY A 738 2.98 -0.82 1.87
CA GLY A 738 4.43 -0.71 2.11
C GLY A 738 5.10 -2.05 2.47
N GLU A 739 4.49 -3.18 2.10
CA GLU A 739 5.00 -4.51 2.41
C GLU A 739 4.67 -5.49 1.29
N PHE A 740 5.65 -6.31 0.91
CA PHE A 740 5.47 -7.31 -0.14
C PHE A 740 6.39 -8.50 0.04
N MET A 741 5.98 -9.62 -0.55
CA MET A 741 6.75 -10.84 -0.67
C MET A 741 6.69 -11.28 -2.13
N ILE A 742 7.83 -11.35 -2.81
CA ILE A 742 7.90 -11.65 -4.25
C ILE A 742 8.94 -12.74 -4.49
N LEU A 743 8.53 -13.80 -5.19
CA LEU A 743 9.40 -14.89 -5.61
C LEU A 743 10.03 -14.59 -6.97
N CYS A 744 11.31 -14.92 -7.13
CA CYS A 744 12.06 -14.78 -8.37
C CYS A 744 13.19 -15.84 -8.45
N PRO A 745 13.81 -16.06 -9.62
CA PRO A 745 15.05 -16.81 -9.72
C PRO A 745 16.14 -16.21 -8.83
N VAL A 746 16.91 -17.05 -8.14
CA VAL A 746 17.99 -16.62 -7.24
C VAL A 746 18.97 -15.72 -7.97
N LYS A 747 19.42 -16.13 -9.16
CA LYS A 747 20.35 -15.40 -10.04
C LYS A 747 20.12 -13.88 -10.14
N TYR A 748 18.86 -13.43 -10.08
CA TYR A 748 18.48 -12.01 -10.24
C TYR A 748 18.06 -11.31 -8.94
N ALA A 749 18.01 -12.00 -7.80
CA ALA A 749 17.40 -11.47 -6.58
C ALA A 749 18.06 -10.17 -6.08
N LEU A 750 19.40 -10.08 -6.13
CA LEU A 750 20.13 -8.89 -5.74
C LEU A 750 19.91 -7.71 -6.72
N THR A 751 19.93 -7.95 -8.03
CA THR A 751 19.57 -6.95 -9.07
C THR A 751 18.14 -6.44 -8.94
N LEU A 752 17.20 -7.31 -8.59
CA LEU A 752 15.81 -6.89 -8.38
C LEU A 752 15.69 -6.03 -7.10
N THR A 753 16.48 -6.35 -6.07
CA THR A 753 16.57 -5.58 -4.82
C THR A 753 17.09 -4.17 -5.03
N THR A 754 18.14 -4.00 -5.85
CA THR A 754 18.69 -2.67 -6.18
C THR A 754 17.69 -1.80 -6.95
N ARG A 755 16.91 -2.38 -7.86
CA ARG A 755 15.83 -1.66 -8.57
C ARG A 755 14.74 -1.16 -7.62
N ILE A 756 14.33 -1.99 -6.67
CA ILE A 756 13.36 -1.60 -5.63
C ILE A 756 13.94 -0.46 -4.77
N LYS A 757 15.20 -0.58 -4.32
CA LYS A 757 15.91 0.47 -3.57
C LYS A 757 15.89 1.79 -4.35
N ALA A 758 16.32 1.78 -5.61
CA ALA A 758 16.37 3.00 -6.44
C ALA A 758 14.99 3.65 -6.57
N HIS A 759 13.94 2.86 -6.77
CA HIS A 759 12.56 3.35 -6.84
C HIS A 759 12.13 4.03 -5.51
N PHE A 760 12.45 3.41 -4.38
CA PHE A 760 12.16 3.97 -3.06
C PHE A 760 12.87 5.30 -2.82
N PHE A 761 14.18 5.36 -3.05
CA PHE A 761 14.97 6.58 -2.82
C PHE A 761 14.49 7.72 -3.72
N LYS A 762 14.10 7.43 -4.97
CA LYS A 762 13.51 8.44 -5.87
C LYS A 762 12.16 8.94 -5.35
N ARG A 763 11.25 8.04 -4.96
CA ARG A 763 9.88 8.39 -4.56
C ARG A 763 9.80 9.02 -3.16
N PHE A 764 10.73 8.68 -2.26
CA PHE A 764 10.69 9.03 -0.84
C PHE A 764 11.93 9.78 -0.34
N GLU A 765 12.72 10.41 -1.23
CA GLU A 765 13.94 11.16 -0.88
C GLU A 765 13.75 12.12 0.32
N LYS A 766 12.70 12.93 0.28
CA LYS A 766 12.38 13.92 1.34
C LYS A 766 11.83 13.30 2.62
N ALA A 767 11.51 12.01 2.59
CA ALA A 767 11.07 11.23 3.74
C ALA A 767 12.20 10.40 4.38
N LEU A 768 13.43 10.43 3.83
CA LEU A 768 14.58 9.74 4.41
C LEU A 768 14.81 10.16 5.86
N GLY A 769 15.20 9.18 6.68
CA GLY A 769 15.34 9.30 8.12
C GLY A 769 14.04 9.38 8.92
N LYS A 770 12.87 9.47 8.26
CA LYS A 770 11.53 9.35 8.87
C LYS A 770 10.80 8.09 8.43
N LEU A 771 11.20 7.52 7.31
CA LEU A 771 10.65 6.36 6.67
C LEU A 771 11.82 5.59 6.06
N GLY A 772 11.98 4.34 6.46
CA GLY A 772 12.98 3.42 5.92
C GLY A 772 12.34 2.28 5.14
N LEU A 773 13.07 1.74 4.17
CA LEU A 773 12.78 0.49 3.48
C LEU A 773 13.72 -0.60 3.97
N ASN A 774 13.14 -1.69 4.46
CA ASN A 774 13.88 -2.88 4.86
C ASN A 774 13.66 -3.99 3.84
N ILE A 775 14.73 -4.67 3.42
CA ILE A 775 14.67 -5.76 2.46
C ILE A 775 15.34 -7.01 3.03
N GLY A 776 14.60 -8.12 3.03
CA GLY A 776 15.10 -9.46 3.34
C GLY A 776 15.14 -10.34 2.09
N LEU A 777 16.23 -11.08 1.89
CA LEU A 777 16.35 -12.09 0.83
C LEU A 777 16.43 -13.50 1.41
N LEU A 778 15.46 -14.35 1.08
CA LEU A 778 15.47 -15.76 1.49
C LEU A 778 15.70 -16.66 0.29
N TYR A 779 16.87 -17.29 0.25
CA TYR A 779 17.25 -18.22 -0.81
C TYR A 779 16.87 -19.66 -0.43
N PHE A 780 16.40 -20.47 -1.38
CA PHE A 780 16.02 -21.86 -1.11
C PHE A 780 15.99 -22.71 -2.39
N LYS A 781 16.07 -24.04 -2.24
CA LYS A 781 15.89 -24.98 -3.35
C LYS A 781 14.41 -25.09 -3.74
N TYR A 782 14.08 -25.16 -5.02
CA TYR A 782 12.68 -25.16 -5.50
C TYR A 782 11.75 -26.24 -4.88
N LYS A 783 12.33 -27.37 -4.45
CA LYS A 783 11.61 -28.47 -3.77
C LYS A 783 11.27 -28.17 -2.31
N GLN A 784 11.78 -27.07 -1.74
CA GLN A 784 11.50 -26.67 -0.37
C GLN A 784 10.00 -26.39 -0.21
N PRO A 785 9.35 -26.88 0.86
CA PRO A 785 7.95 -26.57 1.12
C PRO A 785 7.73 -25.06 1.28
N LEU A 786 6.88 -24.48 0.43
CA LEU A 786 6.64 -23.03 0.38
C LEU A 786 6.23 -22.46 1.74
N TYR A 787 5.42 -23.15 2.54
CA TYR A 787 5.02 -22.66 3.86
C TYR A 787 6.19 -22.40 4.82
N LEU A 788 7.30 -23.14 4.70
CA LEU A 788 8.51 -22.91 5.50
C LEU A 788 9.27 -21.68 5.02
N VAL A 789 9.26 -21.44 3.70
CA VAL A 789 9.85 -20.24 3.09
C VAL A 789 9.05 -19.01 3.52
N LEU A 790 7.72 -19.08 3.49
CA LEU A 790 6.86 -18.00 3.96
C LEU A 790 7.03 -17.73 5.46
N ASP A 791 7.27 -18.76 6.26
CA ASP A 791 7.61 -18.60 7.68
C ASP A 791 8.93 -17.83 7.87
N GLY A 792 9.97 -18.17 7.09
CA GLY A 792 11.22 -17.41 7.08
C GLY A 792 11.03 -15.95 6.66
N GLY A 793 10.20 -15.71 5.64
CA GLY A 793 9.87 -14.35 5.21
C GLY A 793 9.16 -13.53 6.28
N ARG A 794 8.23 -14.14 7.04
CA ARG A 794 7.54 -13.46 8.14
C ARG A 794 8.48 -13.05 9.26
N ARG A 795 9.48 -13.88 9.56
CA ARG A 795 10.51 -13.58 10.56
C ARG A 795 11.30 -12.33 10.20
N PHE A 796 11.66 -12.13 8.92
CA PHE A 796 12.28 -10.88 8.49
C PHE A 796 11.40 -9.67 8.82
N ILE A 797 10.09 -9.73 8.56
CA ILE A 797 9.17 -8.63 8.86
C ILE A 797 9.08 -8.37 10.37
N GLU A 798 8.95 -9.42 11.18
CA GLU A 798 8.91 -9.32 12.64
C GLU A 798 10.18 -8.69 13.20
N GLU A 799 11.33 -9.15 12.73
CA GLU A 799 12.64 -8.65 13.15
C GLU A 799 12.86 -7.21 12.68
N PHE A 800 12.48 -6.86 11.44
CA PHE A 800 12.53 -5.48 10.97
C PHE A 800 11.63 -4.54 11.78
N GLU A 801 10.56 -5.02 12.39
CA GLU A 801 9.71 -4.23 13.29
C GLU A 801 10.12 -4.33 14.78
N SER A 802 11.14 -5.13 15.11
CA SER A 802 11.56 -5.41 16.48
C SER A 802 11.98 -4.14 17.23
N GLY A 803 11.80 -4.16 18.55
CA GLY A 803 12.23 -3.08 19.43
C GLY A 803 13.75 -2.89 19.46
N ASP A 804 14.53 -3.89 19.10
CA ASP A 804 15.99 -3.85 19.23
C ASP A 804 16.65 -3.04 18.10
N LEU A 805 16.19 -3.15 16.85
CA LEU A 805 16.59 -2.21 15.80
C LEU A 805 16.13 -0.79 16.10
N ARG A 806 14.94 -0.62 16.69
CA ARG A 806 14.40 0.72 17.01
C ARG A 806 15.18 1.42 18.11
N LYS A 807 15.68 0.70 19.11
CA LYS A 807 16.61 1.26 20.11
C LYS A 807 17.90 1.75 19.45
N GLU A 808 18.39 1.00 18.46
CA GLU A 808 19.59 1.38 17.72
C GLU A 808 19.37 2.64 16.87
N ASP A 809 18.23 2.74 16.17
CA ASP A 809 17.80 3.95 15.45
C ASP A 809 17.73 5.19 16.37
N GLU A 810 17.26 5.02 17.60
CA GLU A 810 17.07 6.12 18.57
C GLU A 810 18.38 6.62 19.21
N THR A 811 19.46 5.84 19.12
CA THR A 811 20.74 6.13 19.77
C THR A 811 21.81 6.62 18.79
N ARG A 812 21.77 6.20 17.52
CA ARG A 812 22.75 6.61 16.52
C ARG A 812 22.57 8.06 16.08
N GLU A 813 23.69 8.79 16.06
CA GLU A 813 23.76 10.17 15.59
C GLU A 813 24.61 10.26 14.32
N TYR A 814 24.16 11.09 13.39
CA TYR A 814 24.82 11.35 12.12
C TYR A 814 25.09 12.83 11.97
N GLU A 815 26.24 13.15 11.37
CA GLU A 815 26.58 14.52 11.02
C GLU A 815 26.06 14.85 9.62
N ILE A 816 25.47 16.04 9.47
CA ILE A 816 25.07 16.61 8.18
C ILE A 816 26.07 17.67 7.77
N LEU A 817 26.56 17.54 6.54
CA LEU A 817 27.39 18.54 5.90
C LEU A 817 26.54 19.31 4.88
N LYS A 818 26.57 20.64 4.96
CA LYS A 818 25.91 21.50 3.97
C LYS A 818 26.90 21.85 2.86
N ASN A 819 26.57 21.53 1.62
CA ASN A 819 27.37 21.88 0.45
C ASN A 819 26.49 22.54 -0.62
N GLU A 820 26.65 23.85 -0.81
CA GLU A 820 25.83 24.67 -1.71
C GLU A 820 24.32 24.48 -1.48
N ASP A 821 23.69 23.69 -2.36
CA ASP A 821 22.26 23.37 -2.42
C ASP A 821 21.91 21.97 -1.88
N LEU A 822 22.89 21.20 -1.40
CA LEU A 822 22.74 19.81 -0.96
C LEU A 822 23.07 19.66 0.54
N PHE A 823 22.40 18.71 1.17
CA PHE A 823 22.68 18.29 2.53
C PHE A 823 23.15 16.83 2.52
N ILE A 824 24.39 16.61 2.95
CA ILE A 824 25.10 15.35 2.83
C ILE A 824 25.15 14.65 4.19
N VAL A 825 24.73 13.38 4.24
CA VAL A 825 24.91 12.48 5.39
C VAL A 825 25.91 11.40 4.96
N ASP A 826 27.19 11.71 5.06
CA ASP A 826 28.29 10.93 4.47
C ASP A 826 28.27 9.45 4.87
N LYS A 827 28.09 9.17 6.17
CA LYS A 827 28.04 7.79 6.69
C LYS A 827 26.89 6.93 6.13
N LEU A 828 25.84 7.56 5.61
CA LEU A 828 24.69 6.90 4.98
C LEU A 828 24.71 7.07 3.45
N GLY A 829 25.61 7.88 2.90
CA GLY A 829 25.65 8.20 1.47
C GLY A 829 24.41 8.96 0.99
N TRP A 830 23.79 9.78 1.84
CA TRP A 830 22.64 10.60 1.46
C TRP A 830 23.08 12.00 1.01
N ASN A 831 22.58 12.49 -0.12
CA ASN A 831 22.61 13.88 -0.62
C ASN A 831 21.16 14.36 -0.84
N ILE A 832 20.59 14.95 0.20
CA ILE A 832 19.20 15.40 0.22
C ILE A 832 19.11 16.79 -0.41
N THR A 833 18.20 16.98 -1.37
CA THR A 833 17.90 18.29 -1.97
C THR A 833 16.66 18.93 -1.33
N PRO A 834 16.79 20.00 -0.53
CA PRO A 834 15.65 20.67 0.12
C PRO A 834 14.98 21.69 -0.80
N LYS A 835 14.72 21.30 -2.04
CA LYS A 835 14.03 22.13 -3.03
C LYS A 835 12.88 21.37 -3.69
N PHE A 836 11.92 22.10 -4.22
CA PHE A 836 10.90 21.60 -5.12
C PHE A 836 11.40 21.60 -6.57
N GLU A 837 10.63 20.99 -7.47
CA GLU A 837 10.95 20.89 -8.91
C GLU A 837 11.04 22.26 -9.61
N ASP A 838 10.37 23.27 -9.07
CA ASP A 838 10.46 24.66 -9.54
C ASP A 838 11.68 25.43 -8.98
N GLY A 839 12.49 24.78 -8.13
CA GLY A 839 13.68 25.35 -7.51
C GLY A 839 13.43 26.13 -6.21
N SER A 840 12.18 26.29 -5.77
CA SER A 840 11.88 26.91 -4.48
C SER A 840 12.26 26.01 -3.31
N GLU A 841 12.58 26.62 -2.17
CA GLU A 841 12.97 25.91 -0.95
C GLU A 841 11.82 25.09 -0.35
N ASP A 842 12.13 23.85 0.06
CA ASP A 842 11.19 22.95 0.73
C ASP A 842 11.26 23.07 2.25
N TRP A 843 10.36 23.90 2.79
CA TRP A 843 10.17 24.10 4.23
C TRP A 843 9.19 23.10 4.86
N TYR A 844 8.60 22.19 4.08
CA TYR A 844 7.37 21.47 4.45
C TYR A 844 7.58 19.97 4.64
N TYR A 845 8.21 19.33 3.66
CA TYR A 845 8.38 17.88 3.63
C TYR A 845 9.80 17.48 4.01
N CYS A 846 10.80 18.31 3.67
CA CYS A 846 12.21 18.02 3.93
C CYS A 846 12.61 18.35 5.38
N THR A 847 12.27 17.42 6.28
CA THR A 847 12.50 17.53 7.73
C THR A 847 13.31 16.35 8.26
N LEU A 848 14.15 16.60 9.26
CA LEU A 848 14.95 15.58 9.95
C LEU A 848 14.84 15.74 11.46
N LYS A 849 15.11 14.65 12.20
CA LYS A 849 15.04 14.65 13.66
C LYS A 849 16.36 15.17 14.22
N ASP A 850 16.30 16.33 14.86
CA ASP A 850 17.45 16.93 15.53
C ASP A 850 17.88 16.10 16.74
N ALA A 851 19.18 15.84 16.88
CA ALA A 851 19.69 14.93 17.90
C ALA A 851 19.57 15.49 19.34
N ILE A 852 19.59 16.82 19.49
CA ILE A 852 19.59 17.50 20.80
C ILE A 852 18.17 17.72 21.31
N THR A 853 17.33 18.34 20.48
CA THR A 853 15.93 18.66 20.81
C THR A 853 15.02 17.43 20.67
N ASN A 854 15.44 16.43 19.88
CA ASN A 854 14.65 15.24 19.56
C ASN A 854 13.35 15.57 18.78
N GLU A 855 13.26 16.75 18.18
CA GLU A 855 12.16 17.23 17.36
C GLU A 855 12.49 17.14 15.87
N TYR A 856 11.46 16.99 15.04
CA TYR A 856 11.64 17.11 13.60
C TYR A 856 11.71 18.57 13.20
N VAL A 857 12.72 19.00 12.46
CA VAL A 857 12.86 20.39 12.01
C VAL A 857 13.09 20.41 10.50
N PRO A 858 12.61 21.45 9.78
CA PRO A 858 13.03 21.66 8.40
C PRO A 858 14.55 21.66 8.32
N ILE A 859 15.12 20.91 7.37
CA ILE A 859 16.57 20.79 7.25
C ILE A 859 17.24 22.16 7.01
N LEU A 860 16.51 23.08 6.34
CA LEU A 860 16.89 24.47 6.12
C LEU A 860 17.04 25.31 7.41
N LYS A 861 16.41 24.87 8.52
CA LYS A 861 16.44 25.54 9.83
C LYS A 861 17.41 24.87 10.81
N MET A 862 18.02 23.74 10.45
CA MET A 862 18.91 23.03 11.37
C MET A 862 20.11 23.88 11.72
N LYS A 863 20.35 24.03 13.02
CA LYS A 863 21.51 24.73 13.58
C LYS A 863 22.59 23.74 13.99
N ASP A 864 22.15 22.66 14.62
CA ASP A 864 23.00 21.55 15.00
C ASP A 864 23.11 20.60 13.82
N ASN A 865 24.33 20.30 13.40
CA ASN A 865 24.59 19.40 12.27
C ASN A 865 24.36 17.93 12.63
N LYS A 866 23.66 17.61 13.73
CA LYS A 866 23.50 16.24 14.22
C LYS A 866 22.05 15.78 14.16
N ILE A 867 21.83 14.62 13.57
CA ILE A 867 20.50 14.01 13.41
C ILE A 867 20.41 12.59 13.92
N LYS A 868 19.17 12.18 14.17
CA LYS A 868 18.76 10.79 14.39
C LYS A 868 17.81 10.37 13.28
N VAL A 869 17.91 9.11 12.84
CA VAL A 869 17.20 8.62 11.65
C VAL A 869 16.61 7.24 11.87
N PHE A 870 15.49 6.95 11.21
CA PHE A 870 15.09 5.57 10.95
C PHE A 870 15.92 5.04 9.78
N HIS A 871 16.67 3.96 10.02
CA HIS A 871 17.54 3.38 8.99
C HIS A 871 16.76 2.52 7.98
N ASN A 872 17.41 2.29 6.84
CA ASN A 872 17.05 1.28 5.86
C ASN A 872 17.91 0.03 6.13
N TYR A 873 17.33 -1.16 6.24
CA TYR A 873 18.06 -2.39 6.53
C TYR A 873 18.04 -3.38 5.36
N PHE A 874 19.13 -4.12 5.19
CA PHE A 874 19.24 -5.26 4.27
C PHE A 874 19.70 -6.50 5.03
N ASP A 875 19.01 -7.62 4.81
CA ASP A 875 19.40 -8.90 5.39
C ASP A 875 19.12 -10.04 4.41
N TYR A 876 19.78 -11.18 4.59
CA TYR A 876 19.53 -12.36 3.79
C TYR A 876 19.76 -13.65 4.58
N GLU A 877 19.20 -14.76 4.09
CA GLU A 877 19.43 -16.10 4.62
C GLU A 877 19.29 -17.17 3.52
N TYR A 878 20.07 -18.25 3.62
CA TYR A 878 19.95 -19.40 2.71
C TYR A 878 19.43 -20.64 3.45
N MET A 879 18.22 -21.09 3.07
CA MET A 879 17.56 -22.24 3.67
C MET A 879 18.11 -23.58 3.15
N GLU A 880 19.30 -23.96 3.60
CA GLU A 880 19.85 -25.31 3.36
C GLU A 880 19.09 -26.40 4.14
N SER A 881 18.51 -26.02 5.27
CA SER A 881 17.69 -26.89 6.10
C SER A 881 16.46 -26.14 6.60
N THR A 882 15.48 -26.88 7.11
CA THR A 882 14.30 -26.27 7.72
C THR A 882 14.67 -25.42 8.94
N GLN A 883 15.73 -25.77 9.67
CA GLN A 883 16.15 -25.07 10.89
C GLN A 883 16.67 -23.65 10.62
N LYS A 884 17.26 -23.41 9.44
CA LYS A 884 17.88 -22.11 9.09
C LYS A 884 16.95 -20.91 9.17
N ARG A 885 15.63 -21.10 9.02
CA ARG A 885 14.67 -20.00 9.20
C ARG A 885 14.66 -19.42 10.61
N PHE A 886 15.05 -20.20 11.63
CA PHE A 886 15.13 -19.73 13.01
C PHE A 886 16.39 -18.91 13.29
N ASP A 887 17.37 -18.94 12.37
CA ASP A 887 18.56 -18.09 12.47
C ASP A 887 18.21 -16.63 12.15
N ILE A 888 17.03 -16.37 11.55
CA ILE A 888 16.45 -15.04 11.29
C ILE A 888 15.93 -14.47 12.60
N THR A 889 16.86 -14.04 13.44
CA THR A 889 16.59 -13.35 14.70
C THR A 889 17.78 -12.49 15.09
N PHE A 890 17.53 -11.30 15.62
CA PHE A 890 18.59 -10.44 16.11
C PHE A 890 18.98 -10.80 17.55
N GLY A 891 20.29 -10.86 17.81
CA GLY A 891 20.82 -11.01 19.17
C GLY A 891 20.72 -9.71 19.98
N GLU A 892 21.22 -9.73 21.22
CA GLU A 892 21.16 -8.60 22.17
C GLU A 892 21.78 -7.29 21.65
N ARG A 893 22.65 -7.37 20.63
CA ARG A 893 23.30 -6.23 19.97
C ARG A 893 22.61 -5.78 18.68
N SER A 894 21.38 -6.24 18.42
CA SER A 894 20.67 -5.99 17.16
C SER A 894 21.40 -6.51 15.91
N LYS A 895 22.26 -7.52 16.09
CA LYS A 895 23.05 -8.19 15.02
C LYS A 895 22.68 -9.67 14.90
N ARG A 896 22.78 -10.21 13.69
CA ARG A 896 22.61 -11.63 13.38
C ARG A 896 23.87 -12.39 13.78
N PHE A 897 23.70 -13.59 14.31
CA PHE A 897 24.82 -14.50 14.51
C PHE A 897 25.40 -14.94 13.15
N HIS A 898 26.71 -14.80 12.98
CA HIS A 898 27.42 -15.21 11.77
C HIS A 898 28.22 -16.49 12.01
N SER A 899 28.23 -17.42 11.05
CA SER A 899 28.89 -18.73 11.19
C SER A 899 30.40 -18.64 11.47
N VAL A 900 31.09 -17.73 10.80
CA VAL A 900 32.54 -17.45 10.95
C VAL A 900 32.83 -16.51 12.12
N VAL A 901 32.35 -15.25 12.07
CA VAL A 901 32.72 -14.22 13.06
C VAL A 901 31.87 -14.21 14.34
N GLY A 902 30.78 -14.99 14.40
CA GLY A 902 29.94 -15.09 15.60
C GLY A 902 29.01 -13.90 15.81
N GLU A 903 28.89 -13.42 17.05
CA GLU A 903 28.00 -12.31 17.45
C GLU A 903 28.39 -10.94 16.87
N GLN A 904 29.62 -10.76 16.38
CA GLN A 904 30.03 -9.55 15.64
C GLN A 904 29.75 -9.64 14.13
N GLY A 905 28.74 -10.42 13.75
CA GLY A 905 28.31 -10.55 12.36
C GLY A 905 27.96 -9.19 11.74
N PRO A 906 28.21 -9.00 10.44
CA PRO A 906 27.90 -7.74 9.77
C PRO A 906 26.38 -7.53 9.62
N ARG A 907 25.60 -8.60 9.53
CA ARG A 907 24.14 -8.59 9.33
C ARG A 907 23.35 -8.18 10.60
N PRO A 908 22.21 -7.48 10.47
CA PRO A 908 21.71 -6.89 9.24
C PRO A 908 22.61 -5.73 8.80
N TYR A 909 22.74 -5.58 7.49
CA TYR A 909 23.41 -4.46 6.85
C TYR A 909 22.48 -3.24 6.82
N LEU A 910 23.05 -2.04 6.66
CA LEU A 910 22.26 -0.94 6.13
C LEU A 910 21.94 -1.23 4.66
N LEU A 911 20.79 -0.81 4.15
CA LEU A 911 20.44 -1.01 2.74
C LEU A 911 21.41 -0.27 1.81
N GLU A 912 21.99 0.82 2.29
CA GLU A 912 23.04 1.57 1.62
C GLU A 912 24.36 0.77 1.54
N ASP A 913 24.61 -0.13 2.50
CA ASP A 913 25.81 -0.99 2.53
C ASP A 913 25.76 -2.14 1.52
N VAL A 914 24.61 -2.44 0.90
CA VAL A 914 24.52 -3.36 -0.27
C VAL A 914 25.51 -2.94 -1.36
N GLY A 915 25.81 -1.64 -1.39
CA GLY A 915 26.84 -1.12 -2.24
C GLY A 915 28.26 -1.61 -2.00
N LYS A 916 28.64 -1.74 -0.73
CA LYS A 916 29.96 -2.27 -0.37
C LYS A 916 30.10 -3.73 -0.81
N ILE A 917 29.01 -4.50 -0.73
CA ILE A 917 28.90 -5.88 -1.21
C ILE A 917 29.15 -5.93 -2.73
N ILE A 918 28.44 -5.08 -3.50
CA ILE A 918 28.57 -4.98 -4.96
C ILE A 918 30.00 -4.56 -5.35
N LYS A 919 30.55 -3.52 -4.71
CA LYS A 919 31.90 -3.03 -4.99
C LYS A 919 32.97 -4.08 -4.70
N LEU A 920 32.83 -4.84 -3.61
CA LEU A 920 33.79 -5.89 -3.31
C LEU A 920 33.73 -6.99 -4.37
N TRP A 921 32.52 -7.40 -4.78
CA TRP A 921 32.38 -8.39 -5.86
C TRP A 921 33.04 -7.89 -7.15
N ASP A 922 32.79 -6.64 -7.54
CA ASP A 922 33.40 -6.01 -8.72
C ASP A 922 34.93 -6.11 -8.75
N ILE A 923 35.56 -6.01 -7.58
CA ILE A 923 37.02 -6.14 -7.40
C ILE A 923 37.47 -7.61 -7.53
N ILE A 924 36.74 -8.55 -6.91
CA ILE A 924 37.19 -9.95 -6.82
C ILE A 924 36.59 -10.87 -7.89
N ASP A 925 35.76 -10.35 -8.78
CA ASP A 925 35.03 -11.12 -9.79
C ASP A 925 35.98 -11.89 -10.74
N PRO A 926 35.90 -13.24 -10.79
CA PRO A 926 36.69 -14.04 -11.72
C PRO A 926 36.42 -13.78 -13.19
N GLU A 927 35.21 -13.37 -13.56
CA GLU A 927 34.87 -13.11 -14.97
C GLU A 927 35.58 -11.87 -15.53
N LYS A 928 35.97 -10.94 -14.65
CA LYS A 928 36.77 -9.75 -15.02
C LYS A 928 38.27 -10.02 -15.09
N GLY A 929 38.71 -11.21 -14.69
CA GLY A 929 40.12 -11.61 -14.69
C GLY A 929 40.93 -11.08 -13.50
N ASN A 930 40.29 -10.52 -12.47
CA ASN A 930 40.99 -9.93 -11.31
C ASN A 930 41.49 -11.00 -10.32
N LEU A 931 40.68 -12.01 -10.00
CA LEU A 931 41.05 -13.14 -9.13
C LEU A 931 40.40 -14.43 -9.61
N THR A 932 41.10 -15.56 -9.48
CA THR A 932 40.50 -16.88 -9.68
C THR A 932 39.64 -17.30 -8.49
N ILE A 933 38.63 -18.14 -8.72
CA ILE A 933 37.82 -18.76 -7.64
C ILE A 933 38.72 -19.42 -6.58
N SER A 934 39.79 -20.10 -7.03
CA SER A 934 40.77 -20.73 -6.16
C SER A 934 41.48 -19.74 -5.23
N GLN A 935 41.85 -18.56 -5.71
CA GLN A 935 42.45 -17.51 -4.88
C GLN A 935 41.48 -16.99 -3.81
N ILE A 936 40.22 -16.73 -4.21
CA ILE A 936 39.19 -16.23 -3.29
C ILE A 936 38.90 -17.25 -2.18
N MET A 937 38.75 -18.53 -2.56
CA MET A 937 38.51 -19.61 -1.61
C MET A 937 39.71 -19.88 -0.69
N LYS A 938 40.94 -19.74 -1.21
CA LYS A 938 42.16 -19.82 -0.40
C LYS A 938 42.19 -18.73 0.67
N LEU A 939 41.90 -17.48 0.30
CA LEU A 939 41.83 -16.36 1.26
C LEU A 939 40.73 -16.59 2.30
N LYS A 940 39.52 -16.98 1.87
CA LYS A 940 38.41 -17.34 2.76
C LYS A 940 38.84 -18.37 3.80
N HIS A 941 39.44 -19.47 3.35
CA HIS A 941 39.80 -20.59 4.22
C HIS A 941 40.83 -20.17 5.27
N ILE A 942 41.94 -19.53 4.86
CA ILE A 942 42.99 -19.03 5.75
C ILE A 942 42.39 -18.13 6.84
N CYS A 943 41.56 -17.17 6.45
CA CYS A 943 40.98 -16.23 7.40
C CYS A 943 39.97 -16.92 8.33
N SER A 944 39.07 -17.76 7.81
CA SER A 944 38.06 -18.44 8.64
C SER A 944 38.67 -19.43 9.63
N GLU A 945 39.69 -20.19 9.20
CA GLU A 945 40.39 -21.15 10.04
C GLU A 945 41.13 -20.44 11.17
N LYS A 946 41.80 -19.32 10.88
CA LYS A 946 42.52 -18.55 11.92
C LYS A 946 41.60 -17.84 12.89
N ILE A 947 40.42 -17.39 12.46
CA ILE A 947 39.40 -16.86 13.38
C ILE A 947 38.98 -17.93 14.39
N GLU A 948 38.81 -19.17 13.95
CA GLU A 948 38.45 -20.28 14.82
C GLU A 948 39.62 -20.72 15.72
N GLU A 949 40.79 -20.97 15.14
CA GLU A 949 42.00 -21.43 15.84
C GLU A 949 42.45 -20.44 16.93
N TRP A 950 42.36 -19.14 16.67
CA TRP A 950 42.78 -18.09 17.62
C TRP A 950 41.66 -17.67 18.60
N GLY A 951 40.49 -18.32 18.54
CA GLY A 951 39.37 -18.00 19.41
C GLY A 951 38.87 -16.56 19.24
N LEU A 952 38.90 -16.05 18.01
CA LEU A 952 38.44 -14.69 17.68
C LEU A 952 36.94 -14.62 17.38
N LYS A 953 36.27 -15.78 17.30
CA LYS A 953 34.81 -15.84 17.14
C LYS A 953 34.12 -15.09 18.28
N ASN A 954 33.15 -14.25 17.95
CA ASN A 954 32.44 -13.30 18.83
C ASN A 954 33.24 -12.07 19.29
N LYS A 955 34.53 -11.95 18.92
CA LYS A 955 35.32 -10.74 19.18
C LYS A 955 35.22 -9.74 18.02
N ASP A 956 35.49 -8.48 18.32
CA ASP A 956 35.61 -7.45 17.28
C ASP A 956 36.97 -7.56 16.60
N LEU A 957 36.98 -8.04 15.35
CA LEU A 957 38.22 -8.26 14.59
C LEU A 957 38.98 -6.95 14.31
N ARG A 958 38.33 -5.79 14.43
CA ARG A 958 38.98 -4.48 14.27
C ARG A 958 39.99 -4.19 15.38
N ASP A 959 39.79 -4.78 16.55
CA ASP A 959 40.67 -4.62 17.71
C ASP A 959 41.85 -5.61 17.70
N GLU A 960 41.83 -6.60 16.79
CA GLU A 960 42.78 -7.71 16.74
C GLU A 960 43.93 -7.42 15.77
N GLY A 961 44.92 -6.64 16.22
CA GLY A 961 46.05 -6.20 15.39
C GLY A 961 46.84 -7.34 14.72
N THR A 962 47.04 -8.47 15.41
CA THR A 962 47.73 -9.64 14.84
C THR A 962 46.94 -10.26 13.69
N PHE A 963 45.61 -10.30 13.80
CA PHE A 963 44.74 -10.79 12.73
C PHE A 963 44.78 -9.84 11.53
N ARG A 964 44.76 -8.52 11.76
CA ARG A 964 44.93 -7.53 10.69
C ARG A 964 46.23 -7.74 9.90
N THR A 965 47.36 -7.92 10.58
CA THR A 965 48.65 -8.19 9.91
C THR A 965 48.64 -9.48 9.10
N LEU A 966 47.98 -10.54 9.58
CA LEU A 966 47.80 -11.78 8.83
C LEU A 966 47.00 -11.54 7.53
N VAL A 967 45.90 -10.78 7.61
CA VAL A 967 45.05 -10.46 6.46
C VAL A 967 45.83 -9.65 5.44
N GLU A 968 46.54 -8.59 5.88
CA GLU A 968 47.40 -7.76 5.01
C GLU A 968 48.42 -8.62 4.25
N ALA A 969 49.15 -9.49 4.95
CA ALA A 969 50.14 -10.38 4.34
C ALA A 969 49.51 -11.41 3.38
N SER A 970 48.32 -11.92 3.72
CA SER A 970 47.60 -12.89 2.89
C SER A 970 47.08 -12.26 1.61
N VAL A 971 46.53 -11.03 1.68
CA VAL A 971 46.06 -10.28 0.52
C VAL A 971 47.23 -9.90 -0.38
N GLU A 972 48.37 -9.47 0.17
CA GLU A 972 49.54 -9.13 -0.65
C GLU A 972 50.10 -10.35 -1.41
N ASN A 973 50.07 -11.53 -0.79
CA ASN A 973 50.55 -12.76 -1.40
C ASN A 973 49.56 -13.34 -2.44
N ILE A 974 48.26 -13.38 -2.11
CA ILE A 974 47.24 -14.07 -2.94
C ILE A 974 46.71 -13.15 -4.04
N CYS A 975 46.60 -11.85 -3.78
CA CYS A 975 45.99 -10.85 -4.66
C CYS A 975 47.04 -9.86 -5.21
N GLY A 976 48.25 -10.33 -5.49
CA GLY A 976 49.42 -9.50 -5.82
C GLY A 976 49.19 -8.50 -6.96
N ASP A 977 48.45 -8.91 -7.99
CA ASP A 977 48.20 -8.13 -9.23
C ASP A 977 47.11 -7.05 -9.09
N ILE A 978 46.46 -6.95 -7.92
CA ILE A 978 45.39 -5.98 -7.64
C ILE A 978 45.96 -4.62 -7.19
N GLY A 979 45.29 -3.52 -7.55
CA GLY A 979 45.68 -2.17 -7.15
C GLY A 979 45.64 -1.94 -5.63
N LYS A 980 46.49 -1.03 -5.12
CA LYS A 980 46.62 -0.76 -3.68
C LYS A 980 45.29 -0.40 -2.99
N SER A 981 44.45 0.41 -3.63
CA SER A 981 43.14 0.83 -3.09
C SER A 981 42.13 -0.33 -3.01
N GLU A 982 42.20 -1.24 -3.97
CA GLU A 982 41.35 -2.43 -4.06
C GLU A 982 41.79 -3.47 -3.03
N LYS A 983 43.11 -3.68 -2.86
CA LYS A 983 43.68 -4.49 -1.77
C LYS A 983 43.20 -4.02 -0.39
N GLU A 984 43.22 -2.71 -0.13
CA GLU A 984 42.70 -2.16 1.13
C GLU A 984 41.20 -2.44 1.31
N THR A 985 40.42 -2.40 0.23
CA THR A 985 39.00 -2.76 0.26
C THR A 985 38.79 -4.23 0.62
N ILE A 986 39.62 -5.14 0.07
CA ILE A 986 39.61 -6.56 0.43
C ILE A 986 39.99 -6.76 1.90
N ILE A 987 41.08 -6.14 2.37
CA ILE A 987 41.53 -6.24 3.77
C ILE A 987 40.42 -5.79 4.72
N ARG A 988 39.85 -4.60 4.48
CA ARG A 988 38.73 -4.08 5.28
C ARG A 988 37.55 -5.03 5.27
N SER A 989 37.23 -5.64 4.13
CA SER A 989 36.10 -6.57 4.02
C SER A 989 36.23 -7.83 4.85
N VAL A 990 37.45 -8.33 5.03
CA VAL A 990 37.72 -9.49 5.88
C VAL A 990 37.61 -9.10 7.36
N ILE A 991 38.17 -7.95 7.73
CA ILE A 991 38.14 -7.44 9.12
C ILE A 991 36.70 -7.10 9.55
N GLU A 992 35.91 -6.48 8.67
CA GLU A 992 34.49 -6.17 8.94
C GLU A 992 33.57 -7.39 8.74
N GLY A 993 34.09 -8.52 8.26
CA GLY A 993 33.37 -9.78 8.12
C GLY A 993 32.51 -9.93 6.85
N TYR A 994 32.24 -8.86 6.10
CA TYR A 994 31.37 -8.93 4.91
C TYR A 994 32.00 -9.63 3.70
N PHE A 995 33.32 -9.88 3.71
CA PHE A 995 33.97 -10.75 2.71
C PHE A 995 33.34 -12.14 2.65
N PHE A 996 33.02 -12.73 3.82
CA PHE A 996 32.48 -14.08 3.89
C PHE A 996 31.07 -14.18 3.30
N ASP A 997 30.24 -13.15 3.53
CA ASP A 997 28.90 -13.04 2.95
C ASP A 997 28.97 -12.79 1.43
N VAL A 998 29.90 -11.95 0.93
CA VAL A 998 30.11 -11.75 -0.52
C VAL A 998 30.49 -13.06 -1.22
N VAL A 999 31.39 -13.84 -0.63
CA VAL A 999 31.73 -15.16 -1.20
C VAL A 999 30.52 -16.10 -1.21
N GLU A 1000 29.67 -16.07 -0.18
CA GLU A 1000 28.44 -16.86 -0.18
C GLU A 1000 27.44 -16.42 -1.26
N LEU A 1001 27.20 -15.11 -1.38
CA LEU A 1001 26.24 -14.56 -2.35
C LEU A 1001 26.66 -14.83 -3.80
N PHE A 1002 27.91 -14.56 -4.15
CA PHE A 1002 28.29 -14.58 -5.57
C PHE A 1002 28.93 -15.89 -6.03
N ILE A 1003 29.68 -16.60 -5.17
CA ILE A 1003 30.31 -17.88 -5.57
C ILE A 1003 29.37 -19.05 -5.32
N LYS A 1004 28.66 -19.08 -4.18
CA LYS A 1004 27.80 -20.21 -3.82
C LYS A 1004 26.37 -20.06 -4.35
N LEU A 1005 25.81 -18.85 -4.31
CA LEU A 1005 24.45 -18.57 -4.80
C LEU A 1005 24.41 -17.98 -6.21
N GLU A 1006 25.56 -17.77 -6.85
CA GLU A 1006 25.69 -17.30 -8.26
C GLU A 1006 24.80 -16.09 -8.56
N GLN A 1007 24.75 -15.12 -7.63
CA GLN A 1007 24.09 -13.84 -7.89
C GLN A 1007 24.76 -13.14 -9.07
N ILE A 1008 23.97 -12.57 -9.98
CA ILE A 1008 24.47 -11.73 -11.07
C ILE A 1008 24.17 -10.26 -10.77
N LEU A 1009 25.02 -9.39 -11.31
CA LEU A 1009 24.80 -7.95 -11.38
C LEU A 1009 24.55 -7.54 -12.82
N SER A 1010 23.60 -6.64 -13.05
CA SER A 1010 23.44 -5.94 -14.31
C SER A 1010 24.53 -4.87 -14.46
N PRO A 1011 24.96 -4.52 -15.70
CA PRO A 1011 25.70 -3.29 -15.95
C PRO A 1011 24.98 -2.04 -15.42
N PHE A 1012 23.64 -2.08 -15.32
CA PHE A 1012 22.84 -1.06 -14.63
C PHE A 1012 23.07 -1.07 -13.11
N ASP A 1013 23.26 -2.23 -12.48
CA ASP A 1013 23.61 -2.31 -11.06
C ASP A 1013 25.00 -1.73 -10.83
N VAL A 1014 25.95 -2.05 -11.69
CA VAL A 1014 27.32 -1.49 -11.63
C VAL A 1014 27.29 0.03 -11.86
N ILE A 1015 26.55 0.54 -12.86
CA ILE A 1015 26.50 1.98 -13.17
C ILE A 1015 25.63 2.76 -12.17
N SER A 1016 24.45 2.26 -11.79
CA SER A 1016 23.62 2.89 -10.74
C SER A 1016 24.35 2.90 -9.40
N PHE A 1017 25.15 1.87 -9.12
CA PHE A 1017 25.91 1.75 -7.89
C PHE A 1017 27.22 2.56 -7.87
N PHE A 1018 27.99 2.61 -8.96
CA PHE A 1018 29.12 3.55 -9.06
C PHE A 1018 28.68 5.01 -9.23
N ALA A 1019 27.41 5.22 -9.57
CA ALA A 1019 26.70 6.49 -9.47
C ALA A 1019 26.00 6.74 -8.12
N ASP A 1020 26.01 5.79 -7.18
CA ASP A 1020 25.35 5.89 -5.87
C ASP A 1020 26.19 6.73 -4.87
N PHE A 1021 26.47 7.98 -5.27
CA PHE A 1021 26.49 9.10 -4.33
C PHE A 1021 25.59 10.17 -4.93
N GLN A 1022 24.28 9.95 -4.77
CA GLN A 1022 23.15 10.86 -4.99
C GLN A 1022 23.50 12.10 -5.83
N TYR A 1023 23.28 11.97 -7.13
CA TYR A 1023 23.69 12.89 -8.18
C TYR A 1023 23.54 14.39 -7.90
N ASN A 1024 24.50 15.15 -8.42
CA ASN A 1024 24.24 16.52 -8.87
C ASN A 1024 23.47 16.52 -10.21
N LYS A 1025 22.85 17.65 -10.56
CA LYS A 1025 21.90 17.80 -11.66
C LYS A 1025 22.42 17.38 -13.05
N GLU A 1026 23.73 17.34 -13.28
CA GLU A 1026 24.31 16.97 -14.59
C GLU A 1026 24.47 15.48 -14.78
N GLU A 1027 24.86 14.77 -13.73
CA GLU A 1027 25.09 13.34 -13.76
C GLU A 1027 23.75 12.57 -13.70
N GLY A 1028 22.76 13.10 -12.98
CA GLY A 1028 21.36 12.62 -13.04
C GLY A 1028 20.78 12.74 -14.45
N LYS A 1029 21.03 13.87 -15.14
CA LYS A 1029 20.67 14.03 -16.57
C LYS A 1029 21.44 13.11 -17.51
N ARG A 1030 22.59 12.57 -17.09
CA ARG A 1030 23.39 11.64 -17.88
C ARG A 1030 22.86 10.21 -17.72
N ALA A 1031 22.47 9.82 -16.50
CA ALA A 1031 21.73 8.61 -16.22
C ALA A 1031 20.35 8.61 -16.89
N GLU A 1032 19.63 9.73 -16.84
CA GLU A 1032 18.34 9.92 -17.48
C GLU A 1032 18.46 9.89 -19.02
N ARG A 1033 19.50 10.51 -19.61
CA ARG A 1033 19.81 10.38 -21.05
C ARG A 1033 20.19 8.97 -21.45
N TRP A 1034 20.83 8.21 -20.56
CA TRP A 1034 21.15 6.80 -20.79
C TRP A 1034 19.88 5.92 -20.71
N LEU A 1035 19.02 6.14 -19.72
CA LEU A 1035 17.68 5.55 -19.61
C LEU A 1035 16.84 5.83 -20.87
N LEU A 1036 16.81 7.07 -21.34
CA LEU A 1036 16.08 7.47 -22.56
C LEU A 1036 16.68 6.84 -23.84
N LYS A 1037 17.99 6.60 -23.89
CA LYS A 1037 18.65 5.90 -25.02
C LYS A 1037 18.32 4.40 -25.07
N GLN A 1038 18.00 3.78 -23.95
CA GLN A 1038 17.62 2.36 -23.89
C GLN A 1038 16.11 2.15 -24.15
N VAL A 1039 15.29 3.17 -23.89
CA VAL A 1039 13.84 3.14 -24.14
C VAL A 1039 13.49 3.62 -25.56
N GLY A 1040 14.36 4.39 -26.21
CA GLY A 1040 14.16 4.95 -27.55
C GLY A 1040 14.79 4.12 -28.67
N GLY A 1041 14.12 3.05 -29.10
CA GLY A 1041 14.32 2.51 -30.44
C GLY A 1041 13.63 3.40 -31.47
N LEU A 1042 14.19 4.58 -31.80
CA LEU A 1042 13.84 5.33 -33.01
C LEU A 1042 15.03 6.19 -33.45
N ASN A 1043 15.48 5.93 -34.69
CA ASN A 1043 16.44 6.73 -35.43
C ASN A 1043 16.05 8.22 -35.44
N ALA A 1044 16.97 9.06 -35.00
CA ALA A 1044 17.26 10.33 -35.66
C ALA A 1044 18.72 10.68 -35.36
N ASN A 1045 19.53 10.71 -36.42
CA ASN A 1045 20.89 11.25 -36.42
C ASN A 1045 20.82 12.79 -36.24
N PRO A 1046 21.96 13.45 -35.91
CA PRO A 1046 22.07 14.57 -34.97
C PRO A 1046 21.19 15.81 -35.21
#